data_AF-A0A8J7XVR7-F1
#
_entry.id   AF-A0A8J7XVR7-F1
#
_cell.length_a   1.000
_cell.length_b   1.000
_cell.length_c   1.000
_cell.angle_alpha   90.00
_cell.angle_beta   90.00
_cell.angle_gamma   90.00
#
_symmetry.space_group_name_H-M   'P 1'
#
loop_
_entity.id
_entity.type
_entity.pdbx_description
1 polymer ?
#
loop_
_entity_poly.entity_id
_entity_poly.type
_entity_poly.pdbx_seq_one_letter_code
_entity_poly.pdbx_strand_id
1 'polypeptide(L)'
;MNEKKYLIYLDILGFEKLAEDIAKEKGIERRLVRERFIDVIKERVDTIEAEKRIIGKHYGESDEWLLVTDDLDKVFRVISEILDHNTGYRGYEKIPLEIGVGTAEYDKWAKFSGKNLIIEDETIELLKTYIVNYYRAWYKEHHDGQRITSTFIVFTELVYRDLKPLDKKMCRKINYNKDKNQIIFFAVDVGRALQRGKTFEFLEKVGYPDSKVYGRIDEAYVPPANYEDIKKTLSEKRIIFITGTQEYGKTYTAVRLMWEYYNEGYTPKWVKGGEEKERINVRKRLENIEAELKSNHAIYFEDPFGRRMYEENEELERKIGTIIESCRRSKDTCVIITSREEVFKEFEKRKPSQSDIREYEKSLTLKRPSYDYEKRKEILLKWAENEDCQWIDNADLRRFVLKAVKNEKVLPTPLSMRDFSKVTMYIDKENQLKDKIEEKSEETAKAFSREIKNMSDDKILFLSFLFISRRFKINFVKTMYEKLVKELNLTNAWEFDRVLNWFKDDKVNVCEHAGFEYVLFSHSLYSEALKHLLVEDGYITRINKEIFSKLSLKLAEKDEAAGEVARAVADNFNRLPENVRNLLFNLSEKDEAAGEVARAVADNFNRLPENVRNKLLFNLSEKDEAAGEVARAVADNFNRLPENVRSALLLTLSEKDEAARRVARVVADNFNRLPENVRNKLLLNLSEKDEAAGEVARAVVDNFNIVPKEMRNLLFDFPQKNEAAREVARAVVDNFNSLPEEVRSELLLTLSEKDEAAREVARAVVDNFNSLPENVRNKLLLNLSEKDEAAGEVARAVADNFNSLPENVKKLLSTLSKKDESADIVAPALARNFNRLPEDMKELFLTLSEKDEAAWGIARAVAGNSKRIPEDVRNKLLLNLSEKDEAAREVAWTVSREFSRLPEDVRNRLLLNLSEKDKAADIVAAVLRENFDKIPDDVRNTLLLNLFGQELQIRRFNKSDIEYLVKILTLNNQYNYPVIDGPNAMERVAACKAAVFLVAEIKEQPCGFIRAVYDGSRALIHLLSVHPDYQHRGIGTALVNAVCKEFSHQGAPSVSATVTEQSVGFWEKQGFKRTP
;
A
#
# COMPACT_ATOMS: atom_id res chain seq x y z
N MET A 1 20.59 11.40 -52.91
CA MET A 1 20.08 10.78 -51.67
C MET A 1 18.63 11.15 -51.63
N ASN A 2 17.76 10.15 -51.64
CA ASN A 2 16.34 10.39 -51.54
C ASN A 2 16.01 10.77 -50.09
N GLU A 3 15.08 11.69 -49.92
CA GLU A 3 14.60 12.14 -48.62
C GLU A 3 13.20 11.57 -48.38
N LYS A 4 13.03 10.92 -47.23
CA LYS A 4 11.72 10.45 -46.78
C LYS A 4 10.81 11.64 -46.46
N LYS A 5 9.61 11.64 -47.03
CA LYS A 5 8.54 12.62 -46.77
C LYS A 5 7.26 11.90 -46.37
N TYR A 6 6.38 12.61 -45.68
CA TYR A 6 5.05 12.14 -45.30
C TYR A 6 4.01 12.77 -46.22
N LEU A 7 3.11 11.94 -46.73
CA LEU A 7 2.03 12.36 -47.60
C LEU A 7 0.71 12.23 -46.85
N ILE A 8 -0.10 13.28 -46.89
CA ILE A 8 -1.42 13.34 -46.27
C ILE A 8 -2.42 13.51 -47.40
N TYR A 9 -3.15 12.44 -47.69
CA TYR A 9 -4.27 12.45 -48.59
C TYR A 9 -5.54 12.82 -47.82
N LEU A 10 -6.33 13.73 -48.36
CA LEU A 10 -7.56 14.25 -47.78
C LEU A 10 -8.69 14.20 -48.81
N ASP A 11 -9.83 13.66 -48.41
CA ASP A 11 -11.07 13.65 -49.20
C ASP A 11 -12.28 14.02 -48.31
N ILE A 12 -13.33 14.63 -48.87
CA ILE A 12 -14.57 14.92 -48.11
C ILE A 12 -15.47 13.68 -48.14
N LEU A 13 -15.67 13.06 -46.98
CA LEU A 13 -16.46 11.83 -46.86
C LEU A 13 -17.90 12.04 -47.33
N GLY A 14 -18.25 11.39 -48.43
CA GLY A 14 -19.59 11.43 -48.99
C GLY A 14 -19.99 12.80 -49.56
N PHE A 15 -19.01 13.60 -50.00
CA PHE A 15 -19.16 14.99 -50.48
C PHE A 15 -20.47 15.28 -51.22
N GLU A 16 -20.77 14.51 -52.27
CA GLU A 16 -21.96 14.72 -53.10
C GLU A 16 -23.27 14.47 -52.36
N LYS A 17 -23.31 13.41 -51.55
CA LYS A 17 -24.51 13.01 -50.81
C LYS A 17 -24.73 13.89 -49.58
N LEU A 18 -23.65 14.24 -48.88
CA LEU A 18 -23.71 15.14 -47.73
C LEU A 18 -24.20 16.53 -48.14
N ALA A 19 -23.72 17.04 -49.28
CA ALA A 19 -24.20 18.30 -49.84
C ALA A 19 -25.69 18.22 -50.26
N GLU A 20 -26.14 17.08 -50.80
CA GLU A 20 -27.55 16.84 -51.15
C GLU A 20 -28.45 16.81 -49.90
N ASP A 21 -28.04 16.11 -48.84
CA ASP A 21 -28.79 16.00 -47.59
C ASP A 21 -28.95 17.38 -46.92
N ILE A 22 -27.89 18.19 -46.85
CA ILE A 22 -27.92 19.54 -46.29
C ILE A 22 -28.72 20.50 -47.17
N ALA A 23 -28.53 20.45 -48.49
CA ALA A 23 -29.28 21.27 -49.44
C ALA A 23 -30.79 21.06 -49.28
N LYS A 24 -31.21 19.79 -49.15
CA LYS A 24 -32.61 19.40 -48.93
C LYS A 24 -33.14 19.86 -47.58
N GLU A 25 -32.36 19.72 -46.52
CA GLU A 25 -32.78 20.09 -45.16
C GLU A 25 -32.86 21.62 -44.96
N LYS A 26 -31.89 22.37 -45.52
CA LYS A 26 -31.76 23.81 -45.31
C LYS A 26 -32.39 24.67 -46.41
N GLY A 27 -32.85 24.07 -47.52
CA GLY A 27 -33.46 24.78 -48.65
C GLY A 27 -32.45 25.64 -49.43
N ILE A 28 -31.21 25.17 -49.58
CA ILE A 28 -30.11 25.87 -50.25
C ILE A 28 -29.71 25.07 -51.50
N GLU A 29 -29.21 25.73 -52.56
CA GLU A 29 -28.69 25.01 -53.72
C GLU A 29 -27.49 24.12 -53.36
N ARG A 30 -27.53 22.85 -53.78
CA ARG A 30 -26.45 21.86 -53.58
C ARG A 30 -25.08 22.36 -54.01
N ARG A 31 -25.02 23.14 -55.10
CA ARG A 31 -23.78 23.73 -55.61
C ARG A 31 -23.13 24.67 -54.59
N LEU A 32 -23.92 25.52 -53.93
CA LEU A 32 -23.43 26.47 -52.93
C LEU A 32 -22.89 25.76 -51.69
N VAL A 33 -23.51 24.66 -51.27
CA VAL A 33 -23.02 23.85 -50.15
C VAL A 33 -21.67 23.21 -50.49
N ARG A 34 -21.51 22.70 -51.71
CA ARG A 34 -20.24 22.12 -52.20
C ARG A 34 -19.11 23.15 -52.27
N GLU A 35 -19.38 24.30 -52.89
CA GLU A 35 -18.41 25.41 -52.97
C GLU A 35 -18.00 25.84 -51.56
N ARG A 36 -18.95 25.94 -50.63
CA ARG A 36 -18.67 26.27 -49.23
C ARG A 36 -17.77 25.25 -48.53
N PHE A 37 -17.99 23.95 -48.73
CA PHE A 37 -17.15 22.91 -48.13
C PHE A 37 -15.71 22.95 -48.63
N ILE A 38 -15.54 23.11 -49.95
CA ILE A 38 -14.23 23.27 -50.57
C ILE A 38 -13.53 24.50 -50.00
N ASP A 39 -14.22 25.65 -49.93
CA ASP A 39 -13.66 26.90 -49.42
C ASP A 39 -13.20 26.77 -47.97
N VAL A 40 -14.00 26.12 -47.12
CA VAL A 40 -13.68 25.91 -45.69
C VAL A 40 -12.42 25.07 -45.52
N ILE A 41 -12.25 23.99 -46.28
CA ILE A 41 -11.05 23.16 -46.21
C ILE A 41 -9.85 23.86 -46.83
N LYS A 42 -10.05 24.55 -47.96
CA LYS A 42 -9.00 25.30 -48.65
C LYS A 42 -8.43 26.42 -47.76
N GLU A 43 -9.26 27.13 -47.02
CA GLU A 43 -8.84 28.14 -46.04
C GLU A 43 -7.89 27.55 -44.98
N ARG A 44 -8.17 26.32 -44.51
CA ARG A 44 -7.29 25.60 -43.57
C ARG A 44 -5.99 25.18 -44.23
N VAL A 45 -6.04 24.64 -45.45
CA VAL A 45 -4.82 24.27 -46.20
C VAL A 45 -3.93 25.48 -46.47
N ASP A 46 -4.51 26.64 -46.81
CA ASP A 46 -3.76 27.87 -47.03
C ASP A 46 -3.12 28.39 -45.72
N THR A 47 -3.80 28.22 -44.58
CA THR A 47 -3.23 28.51 -43.25
C THR A 47 -2.03 27.61 -42.94
N ILE A 48 -2.17 26.31 -43.17
CA ILE A 48 -1.11 25.29 -42.97
C ILE A 48 0.12 25.60 -43.82
N GLU A 49 -0.08 26.06 -45.06
CA GLU A 49 1.00 26.49 -45.94
C GLU A 49 1.68 27.78 -45.45
N ALA A 50 0.89 28.79 -45.04
CA ALA A 50 1.41 30.05 -44.52
C ALA A 50 2.29 29.85 -43.27
N GLU A 51 1.91 28.89 -42.42
CA GLU A 51 2.66 28.47 -41.23
C GLU A 51 3.83 27.52 -41.54
N LYS A 52 4.09 27.21 -42.83
CA LYS A 52 5.17 26.33 -43.29
C LYS A 52 5.12 24.92 -42.68
N ARG A 53 3.91 24.44 -42.36
CA ARG A 53 3.67 23.07 -41.84
C ARG A 53 3.72 22.03 -42.95
N ILE A 54 3.55 22.43 -44.20
CA ILE A 54 3.70 21.61 -45.42
C ILE A 54 4.80 22.18 -46.31
N ILE A 55 5.44 21.31 -47.09
CA ILE A 55 6.45 21.67 -48.10
C ILE A 55 5.90 21.60 -49.52
N GLY A 56 4.68 21.09 -49.69
CA GLY A 56 4.02 20.96 -50.97
C GLY A 56 2.55 20.58 -50.86
N LYS A 57 1.81 20.89 -51.91
CA LYS A 57 0.39 20.55 -52.04
C LYS A 57 -0.01 20.34 -53.50
N HIS A 58 -1.00 19.47 -53.68
CA HIS A 58 -1.78 19.34 -54.89
C HIS A 58 -3.27 19.51 -54.55
N TYR A 59 -3.97 20.27 -55.40
CA TYR A 59 -5.39 20.49 -55.33
C TYR A 59 -5.98 20.22 -56.71
N GLY A 60 -6.91 19.27 -56.81
CA GLY A 60 -7.73 19.07 -58.00
C GLY A 60 -8.88 20.07 -58.05
N GLU A 61 -9.60 20.21 -59.16
CA GLU A 61 -10.86 20.96 -59.23
C GLU A 61 -12.02 20.24 -58.47
N SER A 62 -11.71 19.39 -57.48
CA SER A 62 -12.61 18.47 -56.77
C SER A 62 -12.47 18.58 -55.24
N ASP A 63 -13.01 17.60 -54.52
CA ASP A 63 -13.01 17.40 -53.07
C ASP A 63 -11.76 16.69 -52.53
N GLU A 64 -10.67 16.64 -53.30
CA GLU A 64 -9.45 15.90 -52.95
C GLU A 64 -8.23 16.82 -52.82
N TRP A 65 -7.46 16.63 -51.75
CA TRP A 65 -6.18 17.30 -51.52
C TRP A 65 -5.07 16.28 -51.22
N LEU A 66 -3.87 16.59 -51.69
CA LEU A 66 -2.66 15.88 -51.30
C LEU A 66 -1.65 16.87 -50.74
N LEU A 67 -1.23 16.67 -49.50
CA LEU A 67 -0.29 17.53 -48.78
C LEU A 67 0.99 16.76 -48.46
N VAL A 68 2.13 17.45 -48.48
CA VAL A 68 3.44 16.85 -48.21
C VAL A 68 4.10 17.53 -47.02
N THR A 69 4.56 16.74 -46.05
CA THR A 69 5.39 17.20 -44.92
C THR A 69 6.73 16.47 -44.90
N ASP A 70 7.72 17.08 -44.27
CA ASP A 70 9.07 16.52 -44.05
C ASP A 70 9.25 15.90 -42.65
N ASP A 71 8.25 16.04 -41.78
CA ASP A 71 8.32 15.64 -40.38
C ASP A 71 6.96 15.05 -39.90
N LEU A 72 7.04 14.06 -39.01
CA LEU A 72 5.87 13.34 -38.50
C LEU A 72 5.10 14.17 -37.45
N ASP A 73 5.78 14.98 -36.64
CA ASP A 73 5.11 15.87 -35.69
C ASP A 73 4.28 16.92 -36.46
N LYS A 74 4.76 17.38 -37.64
CA LYS A 74 3.97 18.23 -38.56
C LYS A 74 2.71 17.53 -39.09
N VAL A 75 2.71 16.21 -39.30
CA VAL A 75 1.50 15.48 -39.72
C VAL A 75 0.36 15.68 -38.73
N PHE A 76 0.63 15.52 -37.43
CA PHE A 76 -0.39 15.73 -36.39
C PHE A 76 -0.87 17.19 -36.33
N ARG A 77 0.01 18.16 -36.56
CA ARG A 77 -0.37 19.58 -36.64
C ARG A 77 -1.27 19.87 -37.84
N VAL A 78 -0.93 19.32 -39.01
CA VAL A 78 -1.75 19.42 -40.23
C VAL A 78 -3.13 18.82 -39.99
N ILE A 79 -3.21 17.61 -39.46
CA ILE A 79 -4.49 16.95 -39.15
C ILE A 79 -5.31 17.79 -38.17
N SER A 80 -4.68 18.32 -37.11
CA SER A 80 -5.35 19.16 -36.12
C SER A 80 -5.93 20.43 -36.73
N GLU A 81 -5.16 21.13 -37.56
CA GLU A 81 -5.60 22.36 -38.22
C GLU A 81 -6.72 22.11 -39.24
N ILE A 82 -6.59 21.04 -40.05
CA ILE A 82 -7.62 20.69 -41.03
C ILE A 82 -8.94 20.37 -40.34
N LEU A 83 -8.92 19.65 -39.23
CA LEU A 83 -10.11 19.27 -38.50
C LEU A 83 -10.70 20.40 -37.64
N ASP A 84 -9.94 21.49 -37.41
CA ASP A 84 -10.40 22.66 -36.67
C ASP A 84 -11.12 23.70 -37.54
N HIS A 85 -12.16 23.29 -38.25
CA HIS A 85 -12.98 24.19 -39.07
C HIS A 85 -14.44 24.29 -38.58
N ASN A 86 -15.21 25.24 -39.11
CA ASN A 86 -16.66 25.27 -38.94
C ASN A 86 -17.34 25.64 -40.27
N THR A 87 -18.35 24.88 -40.69
CA THR A 87 -19.05 25.12 -41.96
C THR A 87 -19.95 26.37 -41.91
N GLY A 88 -20.44 26.73 -40.72
CA GLY A 88 -21.48 27.74 -40.50
C GLY A 88 -22.91 27.20 -40.58
N TYR A 89 -23.10 25.92 -40.91
CA TYR A 89 -24.43 25.29 -40.97
C TYR A 89 -24.80 24.66 -39.62
N ARG A 90 -25.90 25.12 -39.02
CA ARG A 90 -26.40 24.59 -37.73
C ARG A 90 -26.78 23.10 -37.86
N GLY A 91 -26.18 22.26 -37.03
CA GLY A 91 -26.31 20.80 -37.06
C GLY A 91 -25.33 20.09 -38.01
N TYR A 92 -24.49 20.84 -38.73
CA TYR A 92 -23.45 20.33 -39.64
C TYR A 92 -22.14 21.11 -39.46
N GLU A 93 -21.78 21.44 -38.21
CA GLU A 93 -20.67 22.34 -37.90
C GLU A 93 -19.33 21.82 -38.43
N LYS A 94 -19.13 20.49 -38.51
CA LYS A 94 -17.91 19.85 -39.00
C LYS A 94 -18.16 19.07 -40.30
N ILE A 95 -17.21 19.15 -41.23
CA ILE A 95 -17.16 18.35 -42.45
C ILE A 95 -16.49 17.01 -42.11
N PRO A 96 -17.15 15.87 -42.35
CA PRO A 96 -16.53 14.55 -42.22
C PRO A 96 -15.44 14.38 -43.29
N LEU A 97 -14.24 13.99 -42.89
CA LEU A 97 -13.08 13.85 -43.78
C LEU A 97 -12.50 12.44 -43.77
N GLU A 98 -11.94 12.04 -44.90
CA GLU A 98 -11.16 10.83 -45.05
C GLU A 98 -9.69 11.18 -45.16
N ILE A 99 -8.89 10.70 -44.21
CA ILE A 99 -7.49 11.06 -44.11
C ILE A 99 -6.62 9.81 -44.23
N GLY A 100 -5.82 9.73 -45.28
CA GLY A 100 -4.81 8.69 -45.47
C GLY A 100 -3.41 9.27 -45.30
N VAL A 101 -2.58 8.65 -44.45
CA VAL A 101 -1.18 9.08 -44.28
C VAL A 101 -0.20 7.98 -44.68
N GLY A 102 0.72 8.34 -45.57
CA GLY A 102 1.77 7.49 -46.11
C GLY A 102 3.15 8.12 -46.01
N THR A 103 4.16 7.35 -46.40
CA THR A 103 5.54 7.84 -46.59
C THR A 103 6.00 7.51 -47.99
N ALA A 104 6.80 8.39 -48.58
CA ALA A 104 7.50 8.16 -49.84
C ALA A 104 8.92 8.75 -49.79
N GLU A 105 9.84 8.20 -50.57
CA GLU A 105 11.22 8.68 -50.68
C GLU A 105 11.41 9.43 -51.99
N TYR A 106 11.63 10.74 -51.93
CA TYR A 106 11.79 11.57 -53.12
C TYR A 106 13.24 11.94 -53.37
N ASP A 107 13.65 12.07 -54.63
CA ASP A 107 14.93 12.69 -54.95
C ASP A 107 14.99 14.14 -54.42
N LYS A 108 16.19 14.60 -54.06
CA LYS A 108 16.44 15.94 -53.52
C LYS A 108 15.99 17.10 -54.43
N TRP A 109 15.78 16.85 -55.72
CA TRP A 109 15.32 17.83 -56.70
C TRP A 109 13.82 17.77 -57.00
N ALA A 110 13.06 16.89 -56.33
CA ALA A 110 11.62 16.73 -56.54
C ALA A 110 10.86 18.03 -56.28
N LYS A 111 9.85 18.33 -57.12
CA LYS A 111 9.03 19.53 -57.02
C LYS A 111 7.65 19.21 -56.46
N PHE A 112 7.41 19.61 -55.22
CA PHE A 112 6.18 19.29 -54.50
C PHE A 112 4.99 20.24 -54.78
N SER A 113 4.96 20.93 -55.94
CA SER A 113 3.91 21.90 -56.27
C SER A 113 3.06 21.50 -57.47
N GLY A 114 1.73 21.53 -57.27
CA GLY A 114 0.75 21.42 -58.35
C GLY A 114 0.83 20.09 -59.09
N LYS A 115 0.86 20.12 -60.43
CA LYS A 115 0.89 18.91 -61.26
C LYS A 115 2.18 18.11 -61.14
N ASN A 116 3.29 18.72 -60.72
CA ASN A 116 4.56 18.02 -60.59
C ASN A 116 4.54 16.99 -59.46
N LEU A 117 3.75 17.24 -58.40
CA LEU A 117 3.65 16.31 -57.26
C LEU A 117 2.96 14.99 -57.63
N ILE A 118 1.93 15.03 -58.47
CA ILE A 118 1.09 13.86 -58.79
C ILE A 118 1.66 12.98 -59.91
N ILE A 119 2.68 13.45 -60.61
CA ILE A 119 3.36 12.68 -61.68
C ILE A 119 4.64 11.98 -61.18
N GLU A 120 5.06 12.21 -59.93
CA GLU A 120 6.15 11.46 -59.31
C GLU A 120 5.71 10.00 -59.10
N ASP A 121 6.56 9.05 -59.48
CA ASP A 121 6.27 7.62 -59.44
C ASP A 121 5.93 7.16 -58.01
N GLU A 122 6.60 7.72 -57.01
CA GLU A 122 6.39 7.41 -55.60
C GLU A 122 5.05 7.94 -55.07
N THR A 123 4.60 9.11 -55.56
CA THR A 123 3.24 9.61 -55.28
C THR A 123 2.19 8.70 -55.91
N ILE A 124 2.41 8.29 -57.16
CA ILE A 124 1.51 7.40 -57.89
C ILE A 124 1.43 6.03 -57.20
N GLU A 125 2.53 5.49 -56.71
CA GLU A 125 2.58 4.23 -55.97
C GLU A 125 1.75 4.31 -54.68
N LEU A 126 1.91 5.39 -53.90
CA LEU A 126 1.10 5.60 -52.70
C LEU A 126 -0.39 5.72 -53.02
N LEU A 127 -0.75 6.51 -54.04
CA LEU A 127 -2.13 6.68 -54.50
C LEU A 127 -2.73 5.39 -55.06
N LYS A 128 -1.93 4.49 -55.66
CA LYS A 128 -2.38 3.15 -56.10
C LYS A 128 -2.62 2.20 -54.92
N THR A 129 -1.93 2.43 -53.79
CA THR A 129 -2.07 1.64 -52.56
C THR A 129 -3.26 2.07 -51.71
N TYR A 130 -3.91 3.19 -52.08
CA TYR A 130 -5.06 3.86 -51.46
C TYR A 130 -5.73 3.14 -50.28
N ILE A 131 -5.07 3.19 -49.11
CA ILE A 131 -5.49 2.50 -47.88
C ILE A 131 -6.86 2.95 -47.37
N VAL A 132 -7.28 4.15 -47.77
CA VAL A 132 -8.60 4.71 -47.50
C VAL A 132 -9.71 3.84 -48.11
N ASN A 133 -9.54 3.33 -49.34
CA ASN A 133 -10.52 2.43 -49.97
C ASN A 133 -10.55 1.07 -49.29
N TYR A 134 -9.40 0.56 -48.84
CA TYR A 134 -9.35 -0.69 -48.07
C TYR A 134 -10.02 -0.54 -46.71
N TYR A 135 -9.90 0.61 -46.05
CA TYR A 135 -10.64 0.89 -44.84
C TYR A 135 -12.14 1.00 -45.08
N ARG A 136 -12.60 1.70 -46.14
CA ARG A 136 -14.01 1.74 -46.54
C ARG A 136 -14.59 0.34 -46.75
N ALA A 137 -13.86 -0.53 -47.46
CA ALA A 137 -14.27 -1.91 -47.73
C ALA A 137 -14.30 -2.75 -46.44
N TRP A 138 -13.22 -2.70 -45.65
CA TRP A 138 -13.12 -3.40 -44.37
C TRP A 138 -14.25 -2.98 -43.40
N TYR A 139 -14.51 -1.67 -43.27
CA TYR A 139 -15.55 -1.14 -42.39
C TYR A 139 -16.93 -1.69 -42.77
N LYS A 140 -17.24 -1.67 -44.07
CA LYS A 140 -18.51 -2.18 -44.61
C LYS A 140 -18.68 -3.68 -44.33
N GLU A 141 -17.63 -4.48 -44.46
CA GLU A 141 -17.64 -5.92 -44.14
C GLU A 141 -17.86 -6.19 -42.63
N HIS A 142 -17.35 -5.32 -41.76
CA HIS A 142 -17.35 -5.55 -40.30
C HIS A 142 -18.48 -4.84 -39.55
N HIS A 143 -19.31 -4.05 -40.24
CA HIS A 143 -20.40 -3.25 -39.65
C HIS A 143 -21.70 -3.44 -40.44
N ASP A 144 -22.02 -4.67 -40.84
CA ASP A 144 -23.29 -5.04 -41.50
C ASP A 144 -23.67 -4.18 -42.72
N GLY A 145 -22.68 -3.75 -43.51
CA GLY A 145 -22.90 -2.91 -44.68
C GLY A 145 -23.16 -1.43 -44.37
N GLN A 146 -23.04 -0.99 -43.12
CA GLN A 146 -23.16 0.41 -42.73
C GLN A 146 -22.13 1.29 -43.45
N ARG A 147 -22.53 2.52 -43.76
CA ARG A 147 -21.64 3.54 -44.31
C ARG A 147 -20.92 4.27 -43.19
N ILE A 148 -19.68 4.65 -43.44
CA ILE A 148 -18.94 5.56 -42.56
C ILE A 148 -19.61 6.93 -42.63
N THR A 149 -19.90 7.54 -41.47
CA THR A 149 -20.57 8.85 -41.38
C THR A 149 -19.74 9.90 -40.66
N SER A 150 -18.60 9.53 -40.10
CA SER A 150 -17.69 10.40 -39.34
C SER A 150 -16.29 10.36 -39.92
N THR A 151 -15.51 11.41 -39.65
CA THR A 151 -14.09 11.48 -40.01
C THR A 151 -13.34 10.21 -39.58
N PHE A 152 -12.45 9.73 -40.43
CA PHE A 152 -11.50 8.67 -40.08
C PHE A 152 -10.10 8.99 -40.59
N ILE A 153 -9.10 8.45 -39.88
CA ILE A 153 -7.68 8.59 -40.21
C ILE A 153 -7.10 7.18 -40.31
N VAL A 154 -6.34 6.92 -41.37
CA VAL A 154 -5.63 5.65 -41.58
C VAL A 154 -4.17 5.89 -41.93
N PHE A 155 -3.28 5.16 -41.26
CA PHE A 155 -1.83 5.19 -41.48
C PHE A 155 -1.37 3.92 -42.19
N THR A 156 -0.42 4.07 -43.11
CA THR A 156 0.34 2.95 -43.66
C THR A 156 1.21 2.28 -42.58
N GLU A 157 1.67 1.05 -42.84
CA GLU A 157 2.59 0.37 -41.93
C GLU A 157 3.90 1.13 -41.72
N LEU A 158 4.41 1.80 -42.75
CA LEU A 158 5.64 2.59 -42.66
C LEU A 158 5.48 3.78 -41.70
N VAL A 159 4.38 4.52 -41.79
CA VAL A 159 4.06 5.60 -40.85
C VAL A 159 3.96 5.07 -39.42
N TYR A 160 3.27 3.93 -39.23
CA TYR A 160 3.15 3.33 -37.90
C TYR A 160 4.51 2.94 -37.28
N ARG A 161 5.48 2.52 -38.09
CA ARG A 161 6.83 2.20 -37.61
C ARG A 161 7.59 3.43 -37.12
N ASP A 162 7.35 4.60 -37.72
CA ASP A 162 7.99 5.86 -37.31
C ASP A 162 7.37 6.48 -36.04
N LEU A 163 6.18 6.03 -35.63
CA LEU A 163 5.53 6.52 -34.42
C LEU A 163 6.34 6.19 -33.16
N LYS A 164 6.34 7.12 -32.19
CA LYS A 164 6.86 6.85 -30.84
C LYS A 164 5.97 5.81 -30.13
N PRO A 165 6.48 5.05 -29.13
CA PRO A 165 5.71 3.98 -28.48
C PRO A 165 4.34 4.40 -27.94
N LEU A 166 4.24 5.58 -27.31
CA LEU A 166 2.96 6.12 -26.83
C LEU A 166 2.01 6.49 -27.99
N ASP A 167 2.53 7.04 -29.09
CA ASP A 167 1.70 7.36 -30.26
C ASP A 167 1.14 6.08 -30.89
N LYS A 168 1.87 4.96 -30.89
CA LYS A 168 1.35 3.68 -31.41
C LYS A 168 0.07 3.22 -30.71
N LYS A 169 -0.18 3.64 -29.45
CA LYS A 169 -1.41 3.30 -28.70
C LYS A 169 -2.67 3.96 -29.26
N MET A 170 -2.56 4.97 -30.12
CA MET A 170 -3.72 5.55 -30.82
C MET A 170 -4.11 4.77 -32.08
N CYS A 171 -3.30 3.79 -32.47
CA CYS A 171 -3.48 3.04 -33.71
C CYS A 171 -4.02 1.63 -33.45
N ARG A 172 -5.02 1.22 -34.23
CA ARG A 172 -5.52 -0.15 -34.31
C ARG A 172 -5.04 -0.80 -35.61
N LYS A 173 -4.27 -1.87 -35.49
CA LYS A 173 -3.85 -2.67 -36.65
C LYS A 173 -5.06 -3.32 -37.34
N ILE A 174 -5.15 -3.20 -38.66
CA ILE A 174 -6.15 -3.83 -39.51
C ILE A 174 -5.42 -4.67 -40.56
N ASN A 175 -5.83 -5.94 -40.67
CA ASN A 175 -5.36 -6.86 -41.70
C ASN A 175 -6.51 -7.11 -42.67
N TYR A 176 -6.41 -6.62 -43.90
CA TYR A 176 -7.42 -6.77 -44.94
C TYR A 176 -6.93 -7.70 -46.05
N ASN A 177 -7.70 -8.72 -46.40
CA ASN A 177 -7.34 -9.68 -47.44
C ASN A 177 -8.01 -9.30 -48.76
N LYS A 178 -7.21 -8.95 -49.78
CA LYS A 178 -7.69 -8.68 -51.13
C LYS A 178 -7.00 -9.61 -52.12
N ASP A 179 -7.76 -10.39 -52.90
CA ASP A 179 -7.23 -11.24 -53.97
C ASP A 179 -6.04 -12.14 -53.56
N LYS A 180 -6.10 -12.72 -52.35
CA LYS A 180 -5.05 -13.53 -51.70
C LYS A 180 -3.80 -12.79 -51.20
N ASN A 181 -3.74 -11.46 -51.34
CA ASN A 181 -2.72 -10.63 -50.71
C ASN A 181 -3.25 -9.98 -49.42
N GLN A 182 -2.44 -10.03 -48.37
CA GLN A 182 -2.74 -9.37 -47.10
C GLN A 182 -2.22 -7.94 -47.13
N ILE A 183 -3.10 -6.97 -46.89
CA ILE A 183 -2.80 -5.55 -46.80
C ILE A 183 -2.92 -5.14 -45.34
N ILE A 184 -1.87 -4.50 -44.80
CA ILE A 184 -1.80 -4.07 -43.40
C ILE A 184 -1.81 -2.55 -43.35
N PHE A 185 -2.73 -1.99 -42.55
CA PHE A 185 -2.80 -0.56 -42.26
C PHE A 185 -3.36 -0.34 -40.86
N PHE A 186 -3.34 0.90 -40.39
CA PHE A 186 -3.63 1.24 -39.01
C PHE A 186 -4.71 2.32 -38.94
N ALA A 187 -5.88 1.98 -38.38
CA ALA A 187 -6.90 3.00 -38.07
C ALA A 187 -6.48 3.79 -36.84
N VAL A 188 -6.63 5.11 -36.89
CA VAL A 188 -6.15 6.03 -35.88
C VAL A 188 -7.33 6.63 -35.11
N ASP A 189 -7.22 6.67 -33.78
CA ASP A 189 -8.17 7.41 -32.94
C ASP A 189 -8.06 8.91 -33.22
N VAL A 190 -9.12 9.46 -33.83
CA VAL A 190 -9.18 10.86 -34.26
C VAL A 190 -9.02 11.82 -33.08
N GLY A 191 -9.63 11.51 -31.94
CA GLY A 191 -9.55 12.36 -30.74
C GLY A 191 -8.13 12.44 -30.20
N ARG A 192 -7.41 11.32 -30.15
CA ARG A 192 -6.00 11.28 -29.72
C ARG A 192 -5.08 11.97 -30.71
N ALA A 193 -5.29 11.80 -32.01
CA ALA A 193 -4.51 12.50 -33.04
C ALA A 193 -4.68 14.02 -32.95
N LEU A 194 -5.92 14.50 -32.70
CA LEU A 194 -6.21 15.92 -32.44
C LEU A 194 -5.50 16.44 -31.18
N GLN A 195 -5.61 15.70 -30.08
CA GLN A 195 -4.96 16.07 -28.82
C GLN A 195 -3.43 16.17 -28.97
N ARG A 196 -2.85 15.25 -29.77
CA ARG A 196 -1.43 15.25 -30.11
C ARG A 196 -1.03 16.50 -30.89
N GLY A 197 -1.79 16.86 -31.93
CA GLY A 197 -1.56 18.07 -32.71
C GLY A 197 -1.65 19.34 -31.86
N LYS A 198 -2.69 19.44 -31.02
CA LYS A 198 -2.86 20.55 -30.05
C LYS A 198 -1.68 20.68 -29.09
N THR A 199 -1.10 19.56 -28.65
CA THR A 199 0.06 19.57 -27.74
C THR A 199 1.26 20.28 -28.39
N PHE A 200 1.51 20.00 -29.67
CA PHE A 200 2.59 20.67 -30.40
C PHE A 200 2.33 22.17 -30.62
N GLU A 201 1.09 22.54 -30.95
CA GLU A 201 0.69 23.94 -31.10
C GLU A 201 0.84 24.71 -29.78
N PHE A 202 0.39 24.13 -28.67
CA PHE A 202 0.58 24.69 -27.33
C PHE A 202 2.06 24.96 -27.04
N LEU A 203 2.92 23.98 -27.31
CA LEU A 203 4.35 24.09 -27.08
C LEU A 203 5.00 25.20 -27.92
N GLU A 204 4.54 25.39 -29.15
CA GLU A 204 4.97 26.52 -29.99
C GLU A 204 4.55 27.86 -29.39
N LYS A 205 3.29 27.99 -28.95
CA LYS A 205 2.76 29.22 -28.33
C LYS A 205 3.50 29.60 -27.04
N VAL A 206 3.94 28.63 -26.24
CA VAL A 206 4.74 28.89 -25.03
C VAL A 206 6.25 29.02 -25.29
N GLY A 207 6.69 28.96 -26.55
CA GLY A 207 8.09 29.12 -26.95
C GLY A 207 8.98 27.91 -26.65
N TYR A 208 8.43 26.70 -26.78
CA TYR A 208 9.07 25.39 -26.56
C TYR A 208 8.67 24.30 -27.61
N PRO A 209 8.62 24.61 -28.92
CA PRO A 209 8.00 23.76 -29.96
C PRO A 209 8.56 22.32 -30.08
N ASP A 210 9.79 22.07 -29.62
CA ASP A 210 10.47 20.77 -29.70
C ASP A 210 10.77 20.15 -28.32
N SER A 211 10.05 20.58 -27.29
CA SER A 211 10.31 20.09 -25.93
C SER A 211 10.01 18.60 -25.82
N LYS A 212 11.05 17.77 -25.74
CA LYS A 212 10.90 16.34 -25.41
C LYS A 212 10.34 16.13 -24.00
N VAL A 213 10.54 17.09 -23.09
CA VAL A 213 10.08 17.01 -21.70
C VAL A 213 8.58 17.27 -21.60
N TYR A 214 8.07 18.29 -22.29
CA TYR A 214 6.66 18.70 -22.21
C TYR A 214 5.82 18.21 -23.39
N GLY A 215 6.45 17.56 -24.38
CA GLY A 215 5.79 16.95 -25.52
C GLY A 215 4.78 15.87 -25.17
N ARG A 216 4.74 15.41 -23.92
CA ARG A 216 3.79 14.43 -23.39
C ARG A 216 3.07 14.95 -22.15
N ILE A 217 2.80 16.26 -22.09
CA ILE A 217 2.15 16.89 -20.93
C ILE A 217 0.74 16.31 -20.64
N ASP A 218 0.11 15.73 -21.66
CA ASP A 218 -1.18 15.05 -21.61
C ASP A 218 -1.08 13.58 -21.16
N GLU A 219 -0.02 12.88 -21.51
CA GLU A 219 0.14 11.43 -21.28
C GLU A 219 1.09 11.09 -20.12
N ALA A 220 2.24 11.77 -20.01
CA ALA A 220 3.31 11.46 -19.06
C ALA A 220 3.16 12.15 -17.69
N TYR A 221 2.31 13.19 -17.60
CA TYR A 221 2.04 13.84 -16.32
C TYR A 221 1.29 12.90 -15.38
N VAL A 222 1.68 12.91 -14.11
CA VAL A 222 0.91 12.32 -13.01
C VAL A 222 0.61 13.45 -12.04
N PRO A 223 -0.67 13.76 -11.77
CA PRO A 223 -1.04 14.82 -10.84
C PRO A 223 -0.56 14.54 -9.41
N PRO A 224 0.03 15.52 -8.70
CA PRO A 224 0.33 15.40 -7.28
C PRO A 224 -0.96 15.26 -6.46
N ALA A 225 -0.85 14.77 -5.22
CA ALA A 225 -2.01 14.56 -4.33
C ALA A 225 -2.89 15.82 -4.12
N ASN A 226 -2.29 17.01 -4.09
CA ASN A 226 -2.98 18.29 -3.92
C ASN A 226 -3.29 19.01 -5.25
N TYR A 227 -3.25 18.32 -6.39
CA TYR A 227 -3.45 18.96 -7.70
C TYR A 227 -4.82 19.63 -7.86
N GLU A 228 -5.89 19.00 -7.36
CA GLU A 228 -7.23 19.60 -7.43
C GLU A 228 -7.34 20.88 -6.59
N ASP A 229 -6.66 20.94 -5.43
CA ASP A 229 -6.59 22.17 -4.62
C ASP A 229 -5.82 23.29 -5.34
N ILE A 230 -4.76 22.93 -6.08
CA ILE A 230 -4.00 23.86 -6.92
C ILE A 230 -4.90 24.43 -8.02
N LYS A 231 -5.62 23.57 -8.75
CA LYS A 231 -6.58 23.98 -9.79
C LYS A 231 -7.67 24.88 -9.23
N LYS A 232 -8.31 24.46 -8.14
CA LYS A 232 -9.36 25.22 -7.46
C LYS A 232 -8.86 26.61 -7.08
N THR A 233 -7.69 26.70 -6.46
CA THR A 233 -7.09 27.97 -6.04
C THR A 233 -6.84 28.89 -7.24
N LEU A 234 -6.28 28.37 -8.33
CA LEU A 234 -6.05 29.18 -9.54
C LEU A 234 -7.37 29.65 -10.17
N SER A 235 -8.39 28.79 -10.22
CA SER A 235 -9.70 29.13 -10.80
C SER A 235 -10.44 30.20 -9.98
N GLU A 236 -10.39 30.12 -8.65
CA GLU A 236 -11.09 31.04 -7.73
C GLU A 236 -10.33 32.35 -7.55
N LYS A 237 -9.00 32.28 -7.40
CA LYS A 237 -8.16 33.42 -7.01
C LYS A 237 -7.46 34.11 -8.16
N ARG A 238 -7.45 33.53 -9.36
CA ARG A 238 -6.79 34.02 -10.59
C ARG A 238 -5.27 34.14 -10.52
N ILE A 239 -4.67 33.96 -9.34
CA ILE A 239 -3.23 33.92 -9.12
C ILE A 239 -2.88 32.78 -8.17
N ILE A 240 -1.77 32.10 -8.43
CA ILE A 240 -1.24 31.03 -7.56
C ILE A 240 0.29 31.07 -7.48
N PHE A 241 0.82 30.81 -6.29
CA PHE A 241 2.24 30.55 -6.06
C PHE A 241 2.43 29.05 -5.85
N ILE A 242 3.12 28.39 -6.77
CA ILE A 242 3.49 26.98 -6.67
C ILE A 242 4.90 26.91 -6.10
N THR A 243 5.00 26.60 -4.81
CA THR A 243 6.26 26.46 -4.08
C THR A 243 6.64 24.99 -3.92
N GLY A 244 7.78 24.71 -3.30
CA GLY A 244 8.20 23.34 -3.04
C GLY A 244 9.66 23.02 -3.33
N THR A 245 10.05 21.80 -2.99
CA THR A 245 11.43 21.30 -3.03
C THR A 245 11.93 21.16 -4.47
N GLN A 246 13.26 21.18 -4.66
CA GLN A 246 13.86 20.89 -5.96
C GLN A 246 13.45 19.48 -6.42
N GLU A 247 13.25 19.28 -7.74
CA GLU A 247 12.96 17.99 -8.38
C GLU A 247 11.51 17.46 -8.27
N TYR A 248 10.60 18.16 -7.58
CA TYR A 248 9.20 17.73 -7.37
C TYR A 248 8.20 18.15 -8.47
N GLY A 249 8.68 18.72 -9.58
CA GLY A 249 7.84 18.98 -10.75
C GLY A 249 7.00 20.26 -10.68
N LYS A 250 7.46 21.33 -10.01
CA LYS A 250 6.81 22.65 -10.00
C LYS A 250 6.58 23.20 -11.41
N THR A 251 7.65 23.34 -12.20
CA THR A 251 7.58 23.81 -13.59
C THR A 251 6.67 22.90 -14.43
N TYR A 252 6.78 21.58 -14.24
CA TYR A 252 5.94 20.62 -14.97
C TYR A 252 4.44 20.78 -14.62
N THR A 253 4.13 21.02 -13.34
CA THR A 253 2.77 21.28 -12.85
C THR A 253 2.24 22.63 -13.39
N ALA A 254 3.06 23.67 -13.42
CA ALA A 254 2.71 24.96 -14.00
C ALA A 254 2.41 24.84 -15.51
N VAL A 255 3.26 24.12 -16.26
CA VAL A 255 3.05 23.85 -17.69
C VAL A 255 1.79 23.01 -17.91
N ARG A 256 1.50 22.04 -17.03
CA ARG A 256 0.25 21.28 -17.09
C ARG A 256 -0.98 22.16 -16.90
N LEU A 257 -0.97 23.07 -15.92
CA LEU A 257 -2.08 24.01 -15.72
C LEU A 257 -2.29 24.88 -16.96
N MET A 258 -1.21 25.44 -17.51
CA MET A 258 -1.31 26.22 -18.76
C MET A 258 -1.90 25.40 -19.91
N TRP A 259 -1.54 24.13 -20.03
CA TRP A 259 -2.08 23.21 -21.04
C TRP A 259 -3.59 22.97 -20.86
N GLU A 260 -4.07 22.83 -19.64
CA GLU A 260 -5.50 22.67 -19.36
C GLU A 260 -6.28 23.96 -19.71
N TYR A 261 -5.80 25.12 -19.28
CA TYR A 261 -6.39 26.41 -19.65
C TYR A 261 -6.35 26.67 -21.16
N TYR A 262 -5.29 26.24 -21.86
CA TYR A 262 -5.22 26.33 -23.32
C TYR A 262 -6.34 25.50 -23.99
N ASN A 263 -6.63 24.31 -23.47
CA ASN A 263 -7.74 23.50 -23.97
C ASN A 263 -9.12 24.11 -23.66
N GLU A 264 -9.22 24.99 -22.66
CA GLU A 264 -10.40 25.81 -22.37
C GLU A 264 -10.49 27.10 -23.21
N GLY A 265 -9.50 27.36 -24.08
CA GLY A 265 -9.49 28.50 -25.01
C GLY A 265 -8.62 29.67 -24.58
N TYR A 266 -7.82 29.55 -23.52
CA TYR A 266 -6.89 30.60 -23.10
C TYR A 266 -5.63 30.62 -23.96
N THR A 267 -5.06 31.81 -24.14
CA THR A 267 -3.75 32.01 -24.77
C THR A 267 -2.65 31.80 -23.74
N PRO A 268 -1.79 30.79 -23.88
CA PRO A 268 -0.76 30.50 -22.90
C PRO A 268 0.47 31.40 -23.13
N LYS A 269 1.07 31.91 -22.05
CA LYS A 269 2.28 32.74 -22.10
C LYS A 269 3.25 32.36 -21.00
N TRP A 270 4.41 31.82 -21.37
CA TRP A 270 5.46 31.49 -20.41
C TRP A 270 6.58 32.52 -20.44
N VAL A 271 6.82 33.18 -19.30
CA VAL A 271 7.97 34.04 -19.03
C VAL A 271 9.03 33.22 -18.28
N LYS A 272 10.05 32.77 -19.02
CA LYS A 272 11.12 31.88 -18.54
C LYS A 272 12.00 32.57 -17.51
N GLY A 273 12.47 31.83 -16.51
CA GLY A 273 13.34 32.33 -15.43
C GLY A 273 14.51 31.40 -15.07
N GLY A 274 14.94 30.58 -16.03
CA GLY A 274 16.02 29.62 -15.81
C GLY A 274 17.38 30.31 -15.65
N GLU A 275 17.69 31.27 -16.51
CA GLU A 275 18.92 32.06 -16.43
C GLU A 275 18.73 33.37 -15.66
N GLU A 276 19.81 33.93 -15.13
CA GLU A 276 19.75 35.19 -14.37
C GLU A 276 19.19 36.35 -15.21
N LYS A 277 19.63 36.47 -16.47
CA LYS A 277 19.11 37.48 -17.41
C LYS A 277 17.61 37.31 -17.67
N GLU A 278 17.15 36.06 -17.76
CA GLU A 278 15.73 35.75 -17.94
C GLU A 278 14.94 36.14 -16.68
N ARG A 279 15.44 35.87 -15.48
CA ARG A 279 14.79 36.28 -14.21
C ARG A 279 14.67 37.79 -14.07
N ILE A 280 15.64 38.57 -14.56
CA ILE A 280 15.52 40.03 -14.60
C ILE A 280 14.32 40.45 -15.47
N ASN A 281 14.11 39.80 -16.63
CA ASN A 281 12.95 40.04 -17.48
C ASN A 281 11.64 39.57 -16.83
N VAL A 282 11.64 38.43 -16.13
CA VAL A 282 10.51 37.95 -15.33
C VAL A 282 10.08 39.00 -14.32
N ARG A 283 11.01 39.51 -13.51
CA ARG A 283 10.73 40.52 -12.49
C ARG A 283 10.18 41.81 -13.09
N LYS A 284 10.81 42.34 -14.13
CA LYS A 284 10.33 43.55 -14.84
C LYS A 284 8.91 43.42 -15.37
N ARG A 285 8.54 42.25 -15.91
CA ARG A 285 7.17 42.00 -16.40
C ARG A 285 6.18 41.82 -15.27
N LEU A 286 6.58 41.16 -14.19
CA LEU A 286 5.75 40.96 -13.01
C LEU A 286 5.50 42.29 -12.27
N GLU A 287 6.51 43.17 -12.17
CA GLU A 287 6.40 44.54 -11.65
C GLU A 287 5.44 45.43 -12.45
N ASN A 288 5.23 45.09 -13.73
CA ASN A 288 4.31 45.75 -14.66
C ASN A 288 3.17 44.80 -15.07
N ILE A 289 2.58 44.08 -14.11
CA ILE A 289 1.58 43.03 -14.36
C ILE A 289 0.37 43.52 -15.16
N GLU A 290 -0.03 44.79 -15.02
CA GLU A 290 -1.20 45.34 -15.71
C GLU A 290 -1.05 45.29 -17.24
N ALA A 291 0.17 45.44 -17.77
CA ALA A 291 0.45 45.30 -19.20
C ALA A 291 0.35 43.85 -19.70
N GLU A 292 0.40 42.89 -18.77
CA GLU A 292 0.37 41.46 -19.04
C GLU A 292 -1.05 40.87 -18.93
N LEU A 293 -1.94 41.46 -18.11
CA LEU A 293 -3.31 40.99 -17.84
C LEU A 293 -4.28 41.20 -19.01
N LYS A 294 -4.04 40.50 -20.11
CA LYS A 294 -4.91 40.46 -21.29
C LYS A 294 -6.04 39.43 -21.10
N SER A 295 -7.24 39.73 -21.63
CA SER A 295 -8.38 38.80 -21.59
C SER A 295 -8.04 37.47 -22.27
N ASN A 296 -8.56 36.37 -21.72
CA ASN A 296 -8.30 34.98 -22.12
C ASN A 296 -6.81 34.62 -22.17
N HIS A 297 -6.01 34.99 -21.16
CA HIS A 297 -4.59 34.60 -21.07
C HIS A 297 -4.29 33.75 -19.82
N ALA A 298 -3.41 32.76 -19.98
CA ALA A 298 -2.82 32.00 -18.88
C ALA A 298 -1.32 32.28 -18.86
N ILE A 299 -0.84 32.98 -17.83
CA ILE A 299 0.53 33.52 -17.78
C ILE A 299 1.32 32.81 -16.70
N TYR A 300 2.49 32.29 -17.05
CA TYR A 300 3.41 31.64 -16.11
C TYR A 300 4.70 32.43 -15.97
N PHE A 301 5.01 32.88 -14.76
CA PHE A 301 6.29 33.48 -14.37
C PHE A 301 7.14 32.46 -13.59
N GLU A 302 8.26 32.05 -14.18
CA GLU A 302 9.13 31.04 -13.59
C GLU A 302 10.15 31.68 -12.64
N ASP A 303 10.14 31.24 -11.37
CA ASP A 303 11.12 31.53 -10.33
C ASP A 303 11.56 33.02 -10.22
N PRO A 304 10.62 34.01 -10.16
CA PRO A 304 10.93 35.44 -10.11
C PRO A 304 11.83 35.85 -8.94
N PHE A 305 11.70 35.13 -7.83
CA PHE A 305 12.36 35.44 -6.55
C PHE A 305 13.79 34.89 -6.45
N GLY A 306 14.23 34.10 -7.43
CA GLY A 306 15.58 33.53 -7.49
C GLY A 306 15.61 32.02 -7.70
N ARG A 307 16.70 31.55 -8.31
CA ARG A 307 16.82 30.13 -8.72
C ARG A 307 17.40 29.20 -7.66
N ARG A 308 18.27 29.69 -6.78
CA ARG A 308 18.94 28.87 -5.75
C ARG A 308 18.90 29.54 -4.40
N MET A 309 19.15 30.84 -4.40
CA MET A 309 19.04 31.75 -3.28
C MET A 309 18.07 32.86 -3.65
N TYR A 310 17.60 33.57 -2.63
CA TYR A 310 16.78 34.74 -2.82
C TYR A 310 17.54 35.85 -3.54
N GLU A 311 16.91 36.44 -4.56
CA GLU A 311 17.41 37.57 -5.33
C GLU A 311 16.61 38.81 -4.96
N GLU A 312 17.21 39.69 -4.15
CA GLU A 312 16.53 40.85 -3.55
C GLU A 312 15.98 41.80 -4.61
N ASN A 313 14.76 42.28 -4.40
CA ASN A 313 14.12 43.29 -5.25
C ASN A 313 13.06 44.06 -4.45
N GLU A 314 13.45 45.23 -3.95
CA GLU A 314 12.60 46.10 -3.13
C GLU A 314 11.30 46.53 -3.84
N GLU A 315 11.36 46.71 -5.16
CA GLU A 315 10.20 47.15 -5.92
C GLU A 315 9.12 46.05 -6.00
N LEU A 316 9.53 44.81 -6.27
CA LEU A 316 8.66 43.65 -6.29
C LEU A 316 8.12 43.33 -4.89
N GLU A 317 8.97 43.40 -3.85
CA GLU A 317 8.58 43.25 -2.44
C GLU A 317 7.46 44.21 -2.05
N ARG A 318 7.56 45.48 -2.47
CA ARG A 318 6.55 46.51 -2.23
C ARG A 318 5.29 46.32 -3.08
N LYS A 319 5.43 45.93 -4.35
CA LYS A 319 4.31 45.87 -5.32
C LYS A 319 3.50 44.57 -5.29
N ILE A 320 3.98 43.49 -4.65
CA ILE A 320 3.32 42.18 -4.73
C ILE A 320 1.86 42.18 -4.28
N GLY A 321 1.51 43.02 -3.29
CA GLY A 321 0.11 43.19 -2.88
C GLY A 321 -0.77 43.76 -4.00
N THR A 322 -0.31 44.82 -4.66
CA THR A 322 -0.98 45.43 -5.82
C THR A 322 -1.05 44.46 -7.01
N ILE A 323 0.00 43.65 -7.22
CA ILE A 323 0.04 42.65 -8.29
C ILE A 323 -1.06 41.59 -8.09
N ILE A 324 -1.17 41.05 -6.87
CA ILE A 324 -2.21 40.07 -6.52
C ILE A 324 -3.60 40.65 -6.73
N GLU A 325 -3.84 41.88 -6.26
CA GLU A 325 -5.14 42.55 -6.40
C GLU A 325 -5.50 42.81 -7.88
N SER A 326 -4.51 43.19 -8.70
CA SER A 326 -4.69 43.39 -10.14
C SER A 326 -5.09 42.07 -10.83
N CYS A 327 -4.45 40.96 -10.47
CA CYS A 327 -4.78 39.64 -11.00
C CYS A 327 -6.22 39.23 -10.61
N ARG A 328 -6.63 39.45 -9.36
CA ARG A 328 -7.98 39.12 -8.87
C ARG A 328 -9.09 39.89 -9.58
N ARG A 329 -8.83 41.14 -9.97
CA ARG A 329 -9.78 41.97 -10.71
C ARG A 329 -9.89 41.60 -12.18
N SER A 330 -8.93 40.85 -12.72
CA SER A 330 -9.04 40.33 -14.07
C SER A 330 -10.15 39.28 -14.14
N LYS A 331 -11.08 39.45 -15.09
CA LYS A 331 -12.18 38.51 -15.29
C LYS A 331 -11.71 37.19 -15.90
N ASP A 332 -10.78 37.28 -16.87
CA ASP A 332 -10.43 36.20 -17.78
C ASP A 332 -8.91 36.01 -17.93
N THR A 333 -8.12 36.29 -16.89
CA THR A 333 -6.67 36.02 -16.89
C THR A 333 -6.29 35.20 -15.67
N CYS A 334 -5.43 34.20 -15.86
CA CYS A 334 -4.85 33.40 -14.77
C CYS A 334 -3.33 33.58 -14.73
N VAL A 335 -2.78 33.72 -13.53
CA VAL A 335 -1.34 33.95 -13.30
C VAL A 335 -0.76 32.83 -12.42
N ILE A 336 0.27 32.16 -12.90
CA ILE A 336 1.00 31.10 -12.21
C ILE A 336 2.39 31.62 -11.91
N ILE A 337 2.85 31.46 -10.68
CA ILE A 337 4.22 31.83 -10.27
C ILE A 337 4.84 30.61 -9.60
N THR A 338 6.02 30.17 -10.04
CA THR A 338 6.76 29.12 -9.31
C THR A 338 7.86 29.72 -8.46
N SER A 339 8.20 29.05 -7.36
CA SER A 339 9.42 29.35 -6.62
C SER A 339 9.92 28.15 -5.84
N ARG A 340 11.19 28.16 -5.43
CA ARG A 340 11.67 27.23 -4.41
C ARG A 340 11.15 27.66 -3.05
N GLU A 341 10.85 26.68 -2.20
CA GLU A 341 10.35 26.91 -0.84
C GLU A 341 11.20 27.92 -0.05
N GLU A 342 12.51 27.69 0.08
CA GLU A 342 13.40 28.59 0.84
C GLU A 342 13.45 30.01 0.25
N VAL A 343 13.43 30.12 -1.07
CA VAL A 343 13.47 31.39 -1.78
C VAL A 343 12.16 32.17 -1.53
N PHE A 344 11.02 31.49 -1.60
CA PHE A 344 9.71 32.09 -1.35
C PHE A 344 9.53 32.51 0.11
N LYS A 345 10.00 31.70 1.05
CA LYS A 345 9.96 32.06 2.48
C LYS A 345 10.84 33.28 2.80
N GLU A 346 11.99 33.45 2.13
CA GLU A 346 12.82 34.66 2.29
C GLU A 346 12.13 35.89 1.70
N PHE A 347 11.47 35.75 0.56
CA PHE A 347 10.62 36.79 -0.04
C PHE A 347 9.49 37.22 0.92
N GLU A 348 8.77 36.26 1.50
CA GLU A 348 7.64 36.50 2.40
C GLU A 348 8.02 37.43 3.57
N LYS A 349 9.22 37.24 4.16
CA LYS A 349 9.69 38.05 5.30
C LYS A 349 9.90 39.52 4.98
N ARG A 350 10.33 39.81 3.75
CA ARG A 350 10.75 41.16 3.35
C ARG A 350 9.58 42.03 2.89
N LYS A 351 8.38 41.44 2.77
CA LYS A 351 7.16 42.15 2.38
C LYS A 351 6.64 43.00 3.56
N PRO A 352 6.47 44.33 3.38
CA PRO A 352 5.74 45.16 4.32
C PRO A 352 4.23 44.83 4.21
N SER A 353 3.62 44.42 5.33
CA SER A 353 2.27 43.85 5.45
C SER A 353 1.16 44.58 4.68
N GLN A 354 0.38 43.85 3.84
CA GLN A 354 -0.97 44.23 3.39
C GLN A 354 -1.82 43.07 2.80
N SER A 355 -1.27 41.88 2.53
CA SER A 355 -2.05 40.68 2.13
C SER A 355 -1.32 39.40 2.54
N ASP A 356 -2.05 38.43 3.12
CA ASP A 356 -1.53 37.12 3.51
C ASP A 356 -1.23 36.30 2.24
N ILE A 357 0.00 36.35 1.74
CA ILE A 357 0.38 35.68 0.49
C ILE A 357 0.20 34.16 0.56
N ARG A 358 0.19 33.58 1.78
CA ARG A 358 0.01 32.15 2.03
C ARG A 358 -1.33 31.63 1.54
N GLU A 359 -2.34 32.50 1.46
CA GLU A 359 -3.64 32.07 0.95
C GLU A 359 -3.60 31.70 -0.55
N TYR A 360 -2.59 32.17 -1.29
CA TYR A 360 -2.37 31.91 -2.72
C TYR A 360 -1.27 30.86 -2.94
N GLU A 361 -0.61 30.41 -1.87
CA GLU A 361 0.49 29.46 -1.94
C GLU A 361 -0.04 28.02 -1.92
N LYS A 362 0.50 27.18 -2.81
CA LYS A 362 0.37 25.73 -2.79
C LYS A 362 1.74 25.09 -2.98
N SER A 363 2.22 24.43 -1.93
CA SER A 363 3.54 23.81 -1.95
C SER A 363 3.49 22.34 -2.40
N LEU A 364 4.49 21.95 -3.20
CA LEU A 364 4.78 20.56 -3.57
C LEU A 364 5.90 20.04 -2.66
N THR A 365 5.52 19.37 -1.56
CA THR A 365 6.46 18.97 -0.49
C THR A 365 6.52 17.46 -0.27
N LEU A 366 7.52 17.10 0.56
CA LEU A 366 7.79 15.77 1.08
C LEU A 366 6.93 15.38 2.30
N LYS A 367 6.39 16.36 3.04
CA LYS A 367 5.65 16.12 4.30
C LYS A 367 4.31 15.42 4.09
N ARG A 368 3.58 15.80 3.03
CA ARG A 368 2.47 15.03 2.46
C ARG A 368 2.98 14.61 1.10
N PRO A 369 3.57 13.42 0.94
CA PRO A 369 4.26 13.07 -0.28
C PRO A 369 3.32 13.34 -1.45
N SER A 370 3.68 14.32 -2.26
CA SER A 370 2.88 14.69 -3.43
C SER A 370 2.69 13.48 -4.34
N TYR A 371 3.60 12.51 -4.23
CA TYR A 371 3.59 11.22 -4.89
C TYR A 371 3.87 10.09 -3.88
N ASP A 372 2.83 9.34 -3.53
CA ASP A 372 2.95 8.07 -2.81
C ASP A 372 3.54 6.97 -3.71
N TYR A 373 3.68 5.75 -3.19
CA TYR A 373 4.21 4.62 -3.96
C TYR A 373 3.48 4.39 -5.30
N GLU A 374 2.14 4.43 -5.31
CA GLU A 374 1.38 4.15 -6.54
C GLU A 374 1.57 5.26 -7.58
N LYS A 375 1.56 6.53 -7.16
CA LYS A 375 1.86 7.65 -8.06
C LYS A 375 3.29 7.61 -8.57
N ARG A 376 4.26 7.28 -7.72
CA ARG A 376 5.68 7.12 -8.08
C ARG A 376 5.88 6.00 -9.10
N LYS A 377 5.23 4.86 -8.87
CA LYS A 377 5.19 3.74 -9.82
C LYS A 377 4.58 4.15 -11.15
N GLU A 378 3.47 4.91 -11.12
CA GLU A 378 2.84 5.42 -12.34
C GLU A 378 3.76 6.35 -13.12
N ILE A 379 4.42 7.31 -12.44
CA ILE A 379 5.40 8.22 -13.07
C ILE A 379 6.50 7.42 -13.75
N LEU A 380 7.12 6.48 -13.03
CA LEU A 380 8.20 5.67 -13.57
C LEU A 380 7.75 4.88 -14.80
N LEU A 381 6.60 4.22 -14.75
CA LEU A 381 6.10 3.44 -15.88
C LEU A 381 5.77 4.32 -17.09
N LYS A 382 5.10 5.46 -16.88
CA LYS A 382 4.80 6.41 -17.97
C LYS A 382 6.06 6.92 -18.67
N TRP A 383 7.09 7.27 -17.90
CA TRP A 383 8.37 7.71 -18.48
C TRP A 383 9.15 6.57 -19.13
N ALA A 384 9.16 5.37 -18.53
CA ALA A 384 9.81 4.20 -19.11
C ALA A 384 9.17 3.79 -20.44
N GLU A 385 7.83 3.84 -20.54
CA GLU A 385 7.11 3.63 -21.80
C GLU A 385 7.38 4.72 -22.83
N ASN A 386 7.44 5.98 -22.42
CA ASN A 386 7.76 7.09 -23.31
C ASN A 386 9.17 6.97 -23.91
N GLU A 387 10.12 6.51 -23.10
CA GLU A 387 11.52 6.30 -23.48
C GLU A 387 11.78 4.89 -24.05
N ASP A 388 10.75 4.08 -24.33
CA ASP A 388 10.90 2.73 -24.92
C ASP A 388 11.89 1.81 -24.17
N CYS A 389 11.83 1.83 -22.84
CA CYS A 389 12.79 1.10 -22.01
C CYS A 389 12.65 -0.42 -22.17
N GLN A 390 13.70 -1.10 -22.66
CA GLN A 390 13.69 -2.55 -22.89
C GLN A 390 13.33 -3.38 -21.65
N TRP A 391 13.74 -2.92 -20.46
CA TRP A 391 13.46 -3.62 -19.21
C TRP A 391 11.96 -3.66 -18.84
N ILE A 392 11.11 -2.84 -19.47
CA ILE A 392 9.67 -2.82 -19.17
C ILE A 392 8.94 -4.07 -19.71
N ASP A 393 9.40 -4.60 -20.84
CA ASP A 393 8.83 -5.78 -21.49
C ASP A 393 9.31 -7.08 -20.84
N ASN A 394 10.43 -7.02 -20.10
CA ASN A 394 10.91 -8.13 -19.29
C ASN A 394 10.23 -8.13 -17.91
N ALA A 395 9.40 -9.14 -17.65
CA ALA A 395 8.62 -9.25 -16.41
C ALA A 395 9.48 -9.25 -15.13
N ASP A 396 10.67 -9.85 -15.17
CA ASP A 396 11.56 -9.96 -14.01
C ASP A 396 12.28 -8.64 -13.74
N LEU A 397 12.84 -8.00 -14.77
CA LEU A 397 13.49 -6.69 -14.64
C LEU A 397 12.50 -5.61 -14.23
N ARG A 398 11.30 -5.59 -14.82
CA ARG A 398 10.21 -4.71 -14.41
C ARG A 398 9.85 -4.91 -12.93
N ARG A 399 9.71 -6.16 -12.48
CA ARG A 399 9.43 -6.47 -11.07
C ARG A 399 10.57 -6.02 -10.15
N PHE A 400 11.82 -6.20 -10.57
CA PHE A 400 13.01 -5.76 -9.84
C PHE A 400 12.99 -4.25 -9.59
N VAL A 401 12.82 -3.44 -10.65
CA VAL A 401 12.77 -1.97 -10.54
C VAL A 401 11.58 -1.52 -9.69
N LEU A 402 10.38 -2.08 -9.92
CA LEU A 402 9.18 -1.71 -9.15
C LEU A 402 9.25 -2.14 -7.68
N LYS A 403 9.96 -3.22 -7.37
CA LYS A 403 10.25 -3.64 -5.98
C LYS A 403 11.23 -2.67 -5.32
N ALA A 404 12.23 -2.19 -6.04
CA ALA A 404 13.19 -1.21 -5.51
C ALA A 404 12.51 0.11 -5.14
N VAL A 405 11.60 0.63 -5.99
CA VAL A 405 10.87 1.90 -5.77
C VAL A 405 9.88 1.84 -4.59
N LYS A 406 9.56 0.66 -4.06
CA LYS A 406 8.80 0.56 -2.78
C LYS A 406 9.55 1.22 -1.62
N ASN A 407 10.88 1.25 -1.67
CA ASN A 407 11.66 2.03 -0.74
C ASN A 407 11.59 3.51 -1.13
N GLU A 408 11.08 4.34 -0.23
CA GLU A 408 10.90 5.77 -0.50
C GLU A 408 12.20 6.50 -0.85
N LYS A 409 13.35 5.95 -0.45
CA LYS A 409 14.68 6.47 -0.77
C LYS A 409 15.13 6.23 -2.22
N VAL A 410 14.49 5.32 -2.93
CA VAL A 410 14.93 4.84 -4.25
C VAL A 410 14.15 5.53 -5.37
N LEU A 411 14.81 6.31 -6.22
CA LEU A 411 14.18 7.18 -7.23
C LEU A 411 13.05 8.01 -6.59
N PRO A 412 13.37 8.91 -5.65
CA PRO A 412 12.36 9.53 -4.80
C PRO A 412 11.51 10.59 -5.50
N THR A 413 12.01 11.21 -6.57
CA THR A 413 11.38 12.37 -7.21
C THR A 413 10.95 12.08 -8.64
N PRO A 414 9.92 12.79 -9.17
CA PRO A 414 9.55 12.68 -10.58
C PRO A 414 10.73 12.91 -11.53
N LEU A 415 11.63 13.84 -11.19
CA LEU A 415 12.84 14.10 -11.98
C LEU A 415 13.77 12.90 -12.02
N SER A 416 14.06 12.29 -10.85
CA SER A 416 14.94 11.13 -10.76
C SER A 416 14.39 9.93 -11.55
N MET A 417 13.07 9.73 -11.58
CA MET A 417 12.43 8.64 -12.33
C MET A 417 12.47 8.87 -13.84
N ARG A 418 12.24 10.11 -14.28
CA ARG A 418 12.39 10.48 -15.69
C ARG A 418 13.82 10.27 -16.15
N ASP A 419 14.78 10.80 -15.38
CA ASP A 419 16.19 10.73 -15.74
C ASP A 419 16.70 9.28 -15.71
N PHE A 420 16.21 8.47 -14.77
CA PHE A 420 16.41 7.02 -14.75
C PHE A 420 15.86 6.34 -16.01
N SER A 421 14.61 6.61 -16.39
CA SER A 421 14.00 6.02 -17.60
C SER A 421 14.84 6.36 -18.84
N LYS A 422 15.25 7.62 -18.98
CA LYS A 422 16.07 8.08 -20.10
C LYS A 422 17.43 7.38 -20.19
N VAL A 423 18.12 7.16 -19.08
CA VAL A 423 19.45 6.51 -19.10
C VAL A 423 19.38 4.98 -19.16
N THR A 424 18.19 4.39 -18.96
CA THR A 424 18.00 2.93 -18.92
C THR A 424 17.28 2.36 -20.15
N MET A 425 17.03 3.19 -21.18
CA MET A 425 16.36 2.84 -22.44
C MET A 425 16.82 1.49 -23.02
N TYR A 426 18.14 1.24 -23.07
CA TYR A 426 18.74 0.05 -23.68
C TYR A 426 19.26 -0.99 -22.68
N ILE A 427 18.91 -0.88 -21.39
CA ILE A 427 19.43 -1.81 -20.37
C ILE A 427 18.52 -3.04 -20.27
N ASP A 428 19.12 -4.21 -20.39
CA ASP A 428 18.47 -5.54 -20.35
C ASP A 428 19.01 -6.45 -19.24
N LYS A 429 19.85 -5.92 -18.32
CA LYS A 429 20.46 -6.68 -17.22
C LYS A 429 20.20 -6.04 -15.85
N GLU A 430 19.92 -6.90 -14.86
CA GLU A 430 19.59 -6.49 -13.49
C GLU A 430 20.71 -5.71 -12.80
N ASN A 431 21.97 -6.14 -12.93
CA ASN A 431 23.11 -5.46 -12.28
C ASN A 431 23.31 -4.03 -12.79
N GLN A 432 23.17 -3.82 -14.10
CA GLN A 432 23.25 -2.48 -14.70
C GLN A 432 22.08 -1.59 -14.26
N LEU A 433 20.87 -2.14 -14.14
CA LEU A 433 19.72 -1.41 -13.58
C LEU A 433 19.98 -1.03 -12.12
N LYS A 434 20.52 -1.96 -11.31
CA LYS A 434 20.87 -1.70 -9.92
C LYS A 434 21.82 -0.51 -9.79
N ASP A 435 22.90 -0.49 -10.56
CA ASP A 435 23.87 0.61 -10.55
C ASP A 435 23.21 1.95 -10.91
N LYS A 436 22.33 1.96 -11.93
CA LYS A 436 21.60 3.17 -12.33
C LYS A 436 20.53 3.61 -11.34
N ILE A 437 19.89 2.68 -10.65
CA ILE A 437 18.97 2.98 -9.55
C ILE A 437 19.75 3.69 -8.43
N GLU A 438 20.89 3.16 -8.03
CA GLU A 438 21.73 3.75 -6.97
C GLU A 438 22.24 5.14 -7.38
N GLU A 439 22.77 5.29 -8.60
CA GLU A 439 23.25 6.56 -9.16
C GLU A 439 22.14 7.64 -9.14
N LYS A 440 20.96 7.33 -9.68
CA LYS A 440 19.86 8.30 -9.80
C LYS A 440 19.12 8.58 -8.50
N SER A 441 19.12 7.63 -7.57
CA SER A 441 18.62 7.87 -6.20
C SER A 441 19.57 8.81 -5.43
N GLU A 442 20.88 8.71 -5.69
CA GLU A 442 21.88 9.57 -5.04
C GLU A 442 21.82 11.03 -5.52
N GLU A 443 21.48 11.28 -6.80
CA GLU A 443 21.37 12.64 -7.35
C GLU A 443 20.41 13.53 -6.54
N THR A 444 19.29 12.99 -6.05
CA THR A 444 18.37 13.73 -5.18
C THR A 444 19.02 14.08 -3.83
N ALA A 445 19.75 13.15 -3.20
CA ALA A 445 20.48 13.45 -1.97
C ALA A 445 21.54 14.55 -2.19
N LYS A 446 22.21 14.54 -3.35
CA LYS A 446 23.11 15.63 -3.77
C LYS A 446 22.36 16.95 -3.93
N ALA A 447 21.17 16.94 -4.55
CA ALA A 447 20.35 18.15 -4.69
C ALA A 447 19.95 18.73 -3.33
N PHE A 448 19.51 17.91 -2.37
CA PHE A 448 19.18 18.36 -1.02
C PHE A 448 20.41 18.86 -0.27
N SER A 449 21.59 18.24 -0.44
CA SER A 449 22.82 18.76 0.14
C SER A 449 23.17 20.15 -0.39
N ARG A 450 22.96 20.42 -1.69
CA ARG A 450 23.18 21.75 -2.28
C ARG A 450 22.17 22.78 -1.76
N GLU A 451 20.93 22.36 -1.51
CA GLU A 451 19.92 23.22 -0.88
C GLU A 451 20.36 23.62 0.54
N ILE A 452 20.78 22.65 1.36
CA ILE A 452 21.25 22.89 2.73
C ILE A 452 22.53 23.74 2.76
N LYS A 453 23.47 23.52 1.82
CA LYS A 453 24.70 24.32 1.69
C LYS A 453 24.46 25.81 1.48
N ASN A 454 23.33 26.18 0.89
CA ASN A 454 22.98 27.59 0.62
C ASN A 454 22.22 28.24 1.79
N MET A 455 21.98 27.50 2.88
CA MET A 455 21.38 28.06 4.09
C MET A 455 22.44 28.76 4.95
N SER A 456 21.98 29.62 5.86
CA SER A 456 22.85 30.26 6.85
C SER A 456 23.36 29.24 7.89
N ASP A 457 24.52 29.51 8.49
CA ASP A 457 25.23 28.56 9.37
C ASP A 457 24.41 28.13 10.59
N ASP A 458 23.55 29.01 11.11
CA ASP A 458 22.61 28.73 12.20
C ASP A 458 21.57 27.67 11.80
N LYS A 459 21.04 27.74 10.58
CA LYS A 459 20.12 26.74 10.02
C LYS A 459 20.82 25.40 9.78
N ILE A 460 22.05 25.42 9.29
CA ILE A 460 22.87 24.21 9.09
C ILE A 460 23.19 23.57 10.45
N LEU A 461 23.54 24.38 11.47
CA LEU A 461 23.77 23.91 12.83
C LEU A 461 22.51 23.23 13.40
N PHE A 462 21.33 23.84 13.25
CA PHE A 462 20.07 23.24 13.69
C PHE A 462 19.82 21.87 13.03
N LEU A 463 19.93 21.78 11.69
CA LEU A 463 19.76 20.50 10.98
C LEU A 463 20.83 19.47 11.36
N SER A 464 22.02 19.90 11.79
CA SER A 464 23.10 19.01 12.25
C SER A 464 22.74 18.21 13.49
N PHE A 465 21.86 18.71 14.37
CA PHE A 465 21.33 17.90 15.48
C PHE A 465 20.52 16.71 14.98
N LEU A 466 19.65 16.94 13.98
CA LEU A 466 18.79 15.91 13.40
C LEU A 466 19.60 14.88 12.59
N PHE A 467 20.73 15.30 12.02
CA PHE A 467 21.67 14.40 11.35
C PHE A 467 22.38 13.45 12.33
N ILE A 468 22.59 13.88 13.58
CA ILE A 468 23.17 13.03 14.62
C ILE A 468 22.09 12.09 15.18
N SER A 469 20.96 12.63 15.63
CA SER A 469 19.89 11.79 16.15
C SER A 469 18.50 12.41 16.11
N ARG A 470 17.51 11.54 15.91
CA ARG A 470 16.08 11.82 16.07
C ARG A 470 15.59 11.68 17.51
N ARG A 471 16.45 11.22 18.45
CA ARG A 471 16.09 10.98 19.85
C ARG A 471 16.35 12.18 20.77
N PHE A 472 16.91 13.26 20.24
CA PHE A 472 17.12 14.47 21.03
C PHE A 472 15.80 15.17 21.31
N LYS A 473 15.51 15.40 22.60
CA LYS A 473 14.37 16.19 23.05
C LYS A 473 14.53 17.64 22.58
N ILE A 474 13.43 18.28 22.21
CA ILE A 474 13.44 19.66 21.68
C ILE A 474 14.14 20.64 22.62
N ASN A 475 13.93 20.52 23.94
CA ASN A 475 14.53 21.39 24.95
C ASN A 475 16.06 21.20 25.02
N PHE A 476 16.54 19.97 24.89
CA PHE A 476 17.97 19.69 24.83
C PHE A 476 18.59 20.33 23.58
N VAL A 477 17.95 20.16 22.42
CA VAL A 477 18.41 20.78 21.17
C VAL A 477 18.44 22.31 21.31
N LYS A 478 17.39 22.92 21.88
CA LYS A 478 17.30 24.37 22.13
C LYS A 478 18.48 24.88 22.95
N THR A 479 18.71 24.29 24.12
CA THR A 479 19.81 24.69 25.02
C THR A 479 21.17 24.56 24.34
N MET A 480 21.42 23.45 23.65
CA MET A 480 22.70 23.21 22.99
C MET A 480 22.90 24.09 21.76
N TYR A 481 21.85 24.34 20.98
CA TYR A 481 21.86 25.24 19.84
C TYR A 481 22.22 26.66 20.26
N GLU A 482 21.54 27.23 21.27
CA GLU A 482 21.80 28.60 21.75
C GLU A 482 23.22 28.75 22.30
N LYS A 483 23.76 27.72 22.94
CA LYS A 483 25.14 27.68 23.41
C LYS A 483 26.13 27.67 22.23
N LEU A 484 25.91 26.80 21.25
CA LEU A 484 26.80 26.64 20.09
C LEU A 484 26.77 27.85 19.14
N VAL A 485 25.62 28.51 18.99
CA VAL A 485 25.54 29.78 18.25
C VAL A 485 26.56 30.80 18.78
N LYS A 486 26.70 30.89 20.12
CA LYS A 486 27.66 31.78 20.78
C LYS A 486 29.09 31.26 20.66
N GLU A 487 29.35 29.98 20.96
CA GLU A 487 30.70 29.40 20.90
C GLU A 487 31.30 29.40 19.48
N LEU A 488 30.44 29.28 18.46
CA LEU A 488 30.86 29.31 17.05
C LEU A 488 30.91 30.73 16.46
N ASN A 489 30.53 31.76 17.23
CA ASN A 489 30.43 33.16 16.78
C ASN A 489 29.60 33.30 15.49
N LEU A 490 28.45 32.64 15.40
CA LEU A 490 27.59 32.71 14.22
C LEU A 490 26.94 34.10 14.13
N THR A 491 27.27 34.86 13.09
CA THR A 491 26.74 36.20 12.86
C THR A 491 25.29 36.14 12.36
N ASN A 492 24.43 37.03 12.87
CA ASN A 492 23.00 37.11 12.52
C ASN A 492 22.21 35.81 12.75
N ALA A 493 22.70 34.92 13.62
CA ALA A 493 22.02 33.67 13.95
C ALA A 493 20.65 33.94 14.60
N TRP A 494 19.67 33.14 14.21
CA TRP A 494 18.32 33.26 14.74
C TRP A 494 18.16 32.56 16.08
N GLU A 495 17.22 33.06 16.88
CA GLU A 495 16.70 32.35 18.05
C GLU A 495 16.11 30.99 17.65
N PHE A 496 16.23 30.02 18.55
CA PHE A 496 15.86 28.63 18.28
C PHE A 496 14.42 28.49 17.77
N ASP A 497 13.45 29.12 18.44
CA ASP A 497 12.04 28.98 18.09
C ASP A 497 11.75 29.53 16.68
N ARG A 498 12.51 30.56 16.27
CA ARG A 498 12.43 31.13 14.92
C ARG A 498 13.00 30.17 13.86
N VAL A 499 14.13 29.51 14.15
CA VAL A 499 14.69 28.48 13.25
C VAL A 499 13.82 27.24 13.19
N LEU A 500 13.28 26.80 14.32
CA LEU A 500 12.37 25.65 14.35
C LEU A 500 11.13 25.95 13.49
N ASN A 501 10.48 27.10 13.69
CA ASN A 501 9.29 27.48 12.93
C ASN A 501 9.58 27.68 11.43
N TRP A 502 10.83 27.99 11.04
CA TRP A 502 11.24 28.06 9.65
C TRP A 502 11.15 26.71 8.92
N PHE A 503 11.56 25.64 9.61
CA PHE A 503 11.59 24.29 9.06
C PHE A 503 10.35 23.47 9.37
N LYS A 504 9.63 23.84 10.43
CA LYS A 504 8.40 23.20 10.86
C LYS A 504 7.43 23.15 9.70
N ASP A 505 6.80 21.99 9.55
CA ASP A 505 5.81 21.72 8.52
C ASP A 505 6.35 21.66 7.07
N ASP A 506 7.68 21.72 6.89
CA ASP A 506 8.37 21.50 5.61
C ASP A 506 9.43 20.40 5.73
N LYS A 507 10.64 20.73 6.23
CA LYS A 507 11.79 19.80 6.34
C LYS A 507 11.81 19.05 7.66
N VAL A 508 11.05 19.54 8.63
CA VAL A 508 11.07 19.08 10.00
C VAL A 508 9.65 18.95 10.53
N ASN A 509 9.42 17.86 11.25
CA ASN A 509 8.20 17.64 12.03
C ASN A 509 8.54 17.67 13.51
N VAL A 510 7.57 18.13 14.30
CA VAL A 510 7.58 17.99 15.76
C VAL A 510 6.62 16.86 16.10
N CYS A 511 7.08 15.88 16.87
CA CYS A 511 6.22 14.81 17.38
C CYS A 511 6.29 14.76 18.90
N GLU A 512 5.19 14.31 19.51
CA GLU A 512 5.11 14.08 20.94
C GLU A 512 5.13 12.56 21.21
N HIS A 513 6.00 12.14 22.12
CA HIS A 513 6.06 10.76 22.57
C HIS A 513 6.37 10.72 24.06
N ALA A 514 5.56 9.98 24.83
CA ALA A 514 5.71 9.84 26.27
C ALA A 514 5.82 11.18 27.03
N GLY A 515 5.07 12.22 26.61
CA GLY A 515 5.07 13.55 27.22
C GLY A 515 6.30 14.41 26.89
N PHE A 516 7.13 13.99 25.93
CA PHE A 516 8.27 14.77 25.44
C PHE A 516 8.11 15.09 23.95
N GLU A 517 8.55 16.29 23.56
CA GLU A 517 8.59 16.73 22.17
C GLU A 517 9.96 16.45 21.54
N TYR A 518 9.93 15.94 20.31
CA TYR A 518 11.09 15.60 19.50
C TYR A 518 11.03 16.28 18.14
N VAL A 519 12.19 16.57 17.58
CA VAL A 519 12.36 17.21 16.28
C VAL A 519 13.02 16.23 15.33
N LEU A 520 12.36 15.94 14.21
CA LEU A 520 12.83 14.96 13.22
C LEU A 520 12.63 15.45 11.79
N PHE A 521 13.45 14.95 10.86
CA PHE A 521 13.26 15.25 9.44
C PHE A 521 11.88 14.78 8.98
N SER A 522 11.17 15.63 8.26
CA SER A 522 9.84 15.32 7.72
C SER A 522 9.87 14.14 6.73
N HIS A 523 11.04 13.83 6.18
CA HIS A 523 11.26 12.69 5.30
C HIS A 523 12.69 12.16 5.43
N SER A 524 12.87 10.83 5.34
CA SER A 524 14.17 10.15 5.51
C SER A 524 15.21 10.45 4.42
N LEU A 525 14.85 11.23 3.40
CA LEU A 525 15.79 11.63 2.33
C LEU A 525 16.66 12.80 2.76
N TYR A 526 16.17 13.66 3.64
CA TYR A 526 17.00 14.74 4.16
C TYR A 526 18.21 14.18 4.89
N SER A 527 18.05 13.12 5.69
CA SER A 527 19.18 12.43 6.34
C SER A 527 20.23 11.89 5.36
N GLU A 528 19.83 11.50 4.14
CA GLU A 528 20.78 11.03 3.12
C GLU A 528 21.65 12.17 2.55
N ALA A 529 21.26 13.44 2.73
CA ALA A 529 22.08 14.58 2.30
C ALA A 529 23.38 14.70 3.10
N LEU A 530 23.43 14.16 4.33
CA LEU A 530 24.59 14.28 5.23
C LEU A 530 25.88 13.82 4.57
N LYS A 531 25.88 12.69 3.84
CA LYS A 531 27.10 12.17 3.20
C LYS A 531 27.77 13.17 2.26
N HIS A 532 26.97 13.99 1.56
CA HIS A 532 27.42 15.03 0.64
C HIS A 532 27.65 16.39 1.31
N LEU A 533 27.13 16.57 2.52
CA LEU A 533 27.47 17.68 3.39
C LEU A 533 28.80 17.43 4.09
N LEU A 534 29.16 16.18 4.38
CA LEU A 534 30.42 15.83 5.06
C LEU A 534 31.62 15.85 4.11
N VAL A 535 31.46 15.32 2.89
CA VAL A 535 32.52 15.21 1.88
C VAL A 535 31.99 15.62 0.51
N GLU A 536 32.80 16.40 -0.24
CA GLU A 536 32.55 16.80 -1.62
C GLU A 536 33.82 16.56 -2.44
N ASP A 537 33.70 15.85 -3.57
CA ASP A 537 34.82 15.48 -4.45
C ASP A 537 36.00 14.81 -3.73
N GLY A 538 35.71 14.05 -2.67
CA GLY A 538 36.70 13.35 -1.85
C GLY A 538 37.31 14.20 -0.73
N TYR A 539 36.96 15.48 -0.61
CA TYR A 539 37.48 16.40 0.40
C TYR A 539 36.46 16.71 1.50
N ILE A 540 36.92 16.82 2.75
CA ILE A 540 36.13 17.27 3.89
C ILE A 540 35.64 18.71 3.65
N THR A 541 34.34 18.95 3.80
CA THR A 541 33.75 20.27 3.56
C THR A 541 33.94 21.23 4.74
N ARG A 542 33.69 22.53 4.51
CA ARG A 542 33.58 23.54 5.58
C ARG A 542 32.52 23.16 6.62
N ILE A 543 31.33 22.74 6.17
CA ILE A 543 30.22 22.36 7.05
C ILE A 543 30.64 21.23 7.99
N ASN A 544 31.35 20.23 7.47
CA ASN A 544 31.87 19.14 8.28
C ASN A 544 32.85 19.66 9.35
N LYS A 545 33.87 20.41 8.92
CA LYS A 545 34.96 20.88 9.79
C LYS A 545 34.49 21.90 10.84
N GLU A 546 33.65 22.85 10.44
CA GLU A 546 33.32 24.03 11.25
C GLU A 546 32.02 23.90 12.02
N ILE A 547 31.07 23.07 11.56
CA ILE A 547 29.73 22.95 12.17
C ILE A 547 29.52 21.54 12.72
N PHE A 548 29.46 20.52 11.86
CA PHE A 548 29.10 19.15 12.26
C PHE A 548 30.11 18.55 13.26
N SER A 549 31.41 18.71 12.98
CA SER A 549 32.48 18.21 13.85
C SER A 549 32.46 18.89 15.22
N LYS A 550 32.29 20.22 15.27
CA LYS A 550 32.25 20.96 16.53
C LYS A 550 31.00 20.64 17.35
N LEU A 551 29.85 20.50 16.69
CA LEU A 551 28.63 20.00 17.33
C LEU A 551 28.85 18.60 17.91
N SER A 552 29.43 17.67 17.14
CA SER A 552 29.68 16.29 17.59
C SER A 552 30.60 16.24 18.80
N LEU A 553 31.70 17.00 18.79
CA LEU A 553 32.60 17.14 19.93
C LEU A 553 31.87 17.68 21.16
N LYS A 554 31.03 18.70 20.97
CA LYS A 554 30.29 19.31 22.08
C LYS A 554 29.22 18.39 22.67
N LEU A 555 28.53 17.64 21.84
CA LEU A 555 27.51 16.67 22.26
C LEU A 555 28.14 15.45 22.95
N ALA A 556 29.37 15.04 22.55
CA ALA A 556 30.10 13.97 23.22
C ALA A 556 30.46 14.26 24.69
N GLU A 557 30.46 15.55 25.09
CA GLU A 557 30.60 15.96 26.48
C GLU A 557 29.36 15.67 27.34
N LYS A 558 28.21 15.34 26.73
CA LYS A 558 26.92 15.12 27.40
C LYS A 558 26.55 13.65 27.41
N ASP A 559 26.33 13.08 28.59
CA ASP A 559 26.07 11.65 28.74
C ASP A 559 24.80 11.22 27.99
N GLU A 560 23.73 12.03 28.05
CA GLU A 560 22.48 11.79 27.32
C GLU A 560 22.60 11.86 25.78
N ALA A 561 23.72 12.36 25.24
CA ALA A 561 23.98 12.46 23.80
C ALA A 561 25.17 11.62 23.32
N ALA A 562 26.03 11.15 24.23
CA ALA A 562 27.26 10.44 23.91
C ALA A 562 27.04 9.22 23.01
N GLY A 563 26.06 8.37 23.34
CA GLY A 563 25.74 7.18 22.54
C GLY A 563 25.26 7.51 21.13
N GLU A 564 24.43 8.55 20.99
CA GLU A 564 23.93 9.00 19.70
C GLU A 564 25.05 9.61 18.83
N VAL A 565 26.00 10.32 19.44
CA VAL A 565 27.21 10.80 18.75
C VAL A 565 28.07 9.63 18.30
N ALA A 566 28.30 8.62 19.15
CA ALA A 566 29.08 7.44 18.78
C ALA A 566 28.49 6.73 17.55
N ARG A 567 27.16 6.58 17.51
CA ARG A 567 26.45 6.02 16.35
C ARG A 567 26.67 6.85 15.09
N ALA A 568 26.47 8.16 15.17
CA ALA A 568 26.65 9.07 14.02
C ALA A 568 28.10 9.07 13.49
N VAL A 569 29.09 8.98 14.40
CA VAL A 569 30.51 8.89 14.05
C VAL A 569 30.83 7.55 13.37
N ALA A 570 30.32 6.43 13.90
CA ALA A 570 30.53 5.11 13.29
C ALA A 570 29.90 5.03 11.88
N ASP A 571 28.67 5.53 11.72
CA ASP A 571 27.95 5.55 10.44
C ASP A 571 28.68 6.34 9.34
N ASN A 572 29.44 7.36 9.73
CA ASN A 572 30.14 8.28 8.82
C ASN A 572 31.66 8.26 8.97
N PHE A 573 32.23 7.21 9.58
CA PHE A 573 33.63 7.19 10.03
C PHE A 573 34.63 7.67 8.98
N ASN A 574 34.54 7.17 7.75
CA ASN A 574 35.48 7.50 6.66
C ASN A 574 35.30 8.93 6.09
N ARG A 575 34.23 9.63 6.47
CA ARG A 575 33.90 11.00 6.03
C ARG A 575 34.22 12.06 7.09
N LEU A 576 34.71 11.65 8.26
CA LEU A 576 34.92 12.55 9.39
C LEU A 576 36.41 12.83 9.63
N PRO A 577 36.76 14.05 10.09
CA PRO A 577 38.10 14.38 10.54
C PRO A 577 38.59 13.47 11.67
N GLU A 578 39.90 13.28 11.79
CA GLU A 578 40.52 12.35 12.75
C GLU A 578 40.11 12.61 14.20
N ASN A 579 40.09 13.88 14.63
CA ASN A 579 39.68 14.26 15.98
C ASN A 579 38.23 13.83 16.30
N VAL A 580 37.34 13.81 15.31
CA VAL A 580 35.96 13.34 15.49
C VAL A 580 35.90 11.81 15.46
N ARG A 581 36.68 11.16 14.59
CA ARG A 581 36.80 9.68 14.59
C ARG A 581 37.28 9.13 15.92
N ASN A 582 38.21 9.85 16.57
CA ASN A 582 38.74 9.50 17.89
C ASN A 582 37.69 9.60 19.01
N LEU A 583 36.53 10.22 18.77
CA LEU A 583 35.43 10.20 19.74
C LEU A 583 34.97 8.77 20.06
N LEU A 584 35.04 7.82 19.13
CA LEU A 584 34.68 6.42 19.44
C LEU A 584 35.56 5.85 20.57
N PHE A 585 36.86 6.16 20.57
CA PHE A 585 37.76 5.75 21.65
C PHE A 585 37.52 6.56 22.91
N ASN A 586 37.37 7.87 22.81
CA ASN A 586 37.13 8.69 24.00
C ASN A 586 35.82 8.34 24.71
N LEU A 587 34.78 7.96 23.94
CA LEU A 587 33.50 7.55 24.47
C LEU A 587 33.50 6.10 24.95
N SER A 588 34.33 5.21 24.40
CA SER A 588 34.47 3.84 24.95
C SER A 588 35.04 3.85 26.36
N GLU A 589 35.83 4.86 26.71
CA GLU A 589 36.36 5.03 28.07
C GLU A 589 35.33 5.55 29.08
N LYS A 590 34.13 6.00 28.66
CA LYS A 590 33.04 6.40 29.57
C LYS A 590 32.05 5.26 29.79
N ASP A 591 31.73 4.95 31.04
CA ASP A 591 30.89 3.79 31.37
C ASP A 591 29.45 3.96 30.84
N GLU A 592 28.88 5.16 30.96
CA GLU A 592 27.52 5.47 30.48
C GLU A 592 27.38 5.42 28.95
N ALA A 593 28.48 5.51 28.20
CA ALA A 593 28.49 5.49 26.74
C ALA A 593 29.03 4.17 26.15
N ALA A 594 29.74 3.37 26.93
CA ALA A 594 30.47 2.19 26.46
C ALA A 594 29.54 1.19 25.74
N GLY A 595 28.37 0.90 26.30
CA GLY A 595 27.38 0.01 25.68
C GLY A 595 26.87 0.51 24.32
N GLU A 596 26.63 1.83 24.19
CA GLU A 596 26.20 2.43 22.92
C GLU A 596 27.34 2.47 21.89
N VAL A 597 28.58 2.68 22.31
CA VAL A 597 29.76 2.56 21.43
C VAL A 597 29.90 1.12 20.92
N ALA A 598 29.75 0.12 21.79
CA ALA A 598 29.79 -1.29 21.40
C ALA A 598 28.71 -1.61 20.35
N ARG A 599 27.48 -1.12 20.58
CA ARG A 599 26.38 -1.24 19.61
C ARG A 599 26.70 -0.56 18.27
N ALA A 600 27.24 0.65 18.30
CA ALA A 600 27.63 1.39 17.09
C ALA A 600 28.72 0.66 16.29
N VAL A 601 29.69 0.04 16.96
CA VAL A 601 30.73 -0.79 16.34
C VAL A 601 30.14 -2.06 15.71
N ALA A 602 29.20 -2.73 16.40
CA ALA A 602 28.52 -3.92 15.90
C ALA A 602 27.72 -3.62 14.61
N ASP A 603 26.93 -2.54 14.63
CA ASP A 603 26.07 -2.16 13.51
C ASP A 603 26.87 -1.66 12.29
N ASN A 604 28.10 -1.17 12.51
CA ASN A 604 29.01 -0.69 11.47
C ASN A 604 30.25 -1.59 11.26
N PHE A 605 30.17 -2.86 11.66
CA PHE A 605 31.32 -3.77 11.70
C PHE A 605 32.15 -3.81 10.41
N ASN A 606 31.50 -3.84 9.25
CA ASN A 606 32.16 -3.88 7.94
C ASN A 606 32.60 -2.49 7.42
N ARG A 607 32.05 -1.41 7.97
CA ARG A 607 32.36 -0.02 7.57
C ARG A 607 33.56 0.53 8.32
N LEU A 608 33.76 0.06 9.56
CA LEU A 608 34.91 0.43 10.36
C LEU A 608 36.17 -0.35 9.92
N PRO A 609 37.34 0.32 9.83
CA PRO A 609 38.61 -0.35 9.62
C PRO A 609 38.85 -1.44 10.67
N GLU A 610 39.42 -2.58 10.24
CA GLU A 610 39.61 -3.76 11.09
C GLU A 610 40.42 -3.48 12.36
N ASN A 611 41.50 -2.72 12.23
CA ASN A 611 42.33 -2.31 13.36
C ASN A 611 41.55 -1.45 14.38
N VAL A 612 40.68 -0.56 13.89
CA VAL A 612 39.87 0.32 14.74
C VAL A 612 38.80 -0.49 15.46
N ARG A 613 38.01 -1.31 14.74
CA ARG A 613 36.92 -2.08 15.35
C ARG A 613 37.46 -3.10 16.36
N ASN A 614 38.54 -3.81 16.05
CA ASN A 614 39.08 -4.83 16.96
C ASN A 614 39.62 -4.18 18.24
N LYS A 615 40.31 -3.04 18.13
CA LYS A 615 40.79 -2.30 19.30
C LYS A 615 39.63 -1.81 20.19
N LEU A 616 38.58 -1.26 19.58
CA LEU A 616 37.38 -0.85 20.33
C LEU A 616 36.70 -2.03 21.01
N LEU A 617 36.53 -3.17 20.33
CA LEU A 617 35.93 -4.37 20.92
C LEU A 617 36.71 -4.89 22.12
N PHE A 618 38.05 -4.85 22.08
CA PHE A 618 38.88 -5.22 23.24
C PHE A 618 38.69 -4.25 24.41
N ASN A 619 38.85 -2.94 24.17
CA ASN A 619 38.63 -1.92 25.22
C ASN A 619 37.24 -2.04 25.87
N LEU A 620 36.21 -2.28 25.05
CA LEU A 620 34.83 -2.38 25.52
C LEU A 620 34.54 -3.72 26.20
N SER A 621 35.24 -4.80 25.84
CA SER A 621 35.04 -6.12 26.47
C SER A 621 35.45 -6.17 27.94
N GLU A 622 36.33 -5.26 28.36
CA GLU A 622 36.79 -5.15 29.75
C GLU A 622 35.76 -4.45 30.65
N LYS A 623 34.76 -3.78 30.06
CA LYS A 623 33.73 -3.01 30.77
C LYS A 623 32.43 -3.80 30.93
N ASP A 624 31.86 -3.77 32.12
CA ASP A 624 30.67 -4.55 32.45
C ASP A 624 29.46 -4.08 31.62
N GLU A 625 29.22 -2.77 31.56
CA GLU A 625 28.08 -2.14 30.86
C GLU A 625 28.10 -2.32 29.33
N ALA A 626 29.24 -2.71 28.77
CA ALA A 626 29.41 -2.95 27.33
C ALA A 626 29.54 -4.44 26.99
N ALA A 627 29.85 -5.30 27.96
CA ALA A 627 30.19 -6.71 27.74
C ALA A 627 29.08 -7.44 26.97
N GLY A 628 27.81 -7.21 27.33
CA GLY A 628 26.67 -7.80 26.63
C GLY A 628 26.60 -7.42 25.14
N GLU A 629 26.80 -6.14 24.80
CA GLU A 629 26.77 -5.66 23.41
C GLU A 629 28.01 -6.11 22.62
N VAL A 630 29.19 -6.19 23.25
CA VAL A 630 30.39 -6.76 22.60
C VAL A 630 30.17 -8.25 22.31
N ALA A 631 29.58 -9.01 23.24
CA ALA A 631 29.21 -10.41 23.01
C ALA A 631 28.23 -10.56 21.83
N ARG A 632 27.31 -9.61 21.64
CA ARG A 632 26.43 -9.56 20.46
C ARG A 632 27.22 -9.34 19.18
N ALA A 633 28.13 -8.38 19.19
CA ALA A 633 28.98 -8.07 18.03
C ALA A 633 29.79 -9.30 17.59
N VAL A 634 30.35 -10.05 18.55
CA VAL A 634 31.09 -11.29 18.30
C VAL A 634 30.17 -12.39 17.76
N ALA A 635 28.97 -12.55 18.31
CA ALA A 635 27.99 -13.53 17.83
C ALA A 635 27.59 -13.26 16.37
N ASP A 636 27.16 -12.03 16.07
CA ASP A 636 26.65 -11.60 14.77
C ASP A 636 27.75 -11.66 13.67
N ASN A 637 29.02 -11.55 14.07
CA ASN A 637 30.17 -11.50 13.15
C ASN A 637 31.21 -12.60 13.39
N PHE A 638 30.84 -13.73 14.00
CA PHE A 638 31.76 -14.78 14.46
C PHE A 638 32.75 -15.27 13.39
N ASN A 639 32.28 -15.40 12.14
CA ASN A 639 33.11 -15.86 11.01
C ASN A 639 33.92 -14.74 10.34
N ARG A 640 33.61 -13.47 10.63
CA ARG A 640 34.32 -12.31 10.09
C ARG A 640 35.44 -11.84 11.01
N LEU A 641 35.43 -12.26 12.27
CA LEU A 641 36.52 -12.03 13.21
C LEU A 641 37.63 -13.08 13.02
N PRO A 642 38.91 -12.67 12.97
CA PRO A 642 40.02 -13.60 13.06
C PRO A 642 39.92 -14.51 14.28
N GLU A 643 40.32 -15.78 14.15
CA GLU A 643 40.15 -16.79 15.21
C GLU A 643 40.79 -16.39 16.54
N ASN A 644 42.00 -15.81 16.48
CA ASN A 644 42.72 -15.31 17.64
C ASN A 644 41.95 -14.16 18.33
N VAL A 645 41.33 -13.27 17.55
CA VAL A 645 40.56 -12.13 18.07
C VAL A 645 39.28 -12.60 18.74
N ARG A 646 38.47 -13.43 18.07
CA ARG A 646 37.22 -13.94 18.66
C ARG A 646 37.47 -14.81 19.90
N SER A 647 38.54 -15.62 19.90
CA SER A 647 38.87 -16.47 21.06
C SER A 647 39.27 -15.64 22.27
N ALA A 648 40.11 -14.61 22.07
CA ALA A 648 40.50 -13.70 23.14
C ALA A 648 39.30 -12.92 23.69
N LEU A 649 38.46 -12.35 22.81
CA LEU A 649 37.26 -11.62 23.23
C LEU A 649 36.28 -12.52 23.99
N LEU A 650 36.01 -13.74 23.52
CA LEU A 650 35.11 -14.66 24.22
C LEU A 650 35.65 -15.03 25.61
N LEU A 651 36.96 -15.19 25.76
CA LEU A 651 37.58 -15.47 27.07
C LEU A 651 37.39 -14.29 28.02
N THR A 652 37.71 -13.07 27.59
CA THR A 652 37.49 -11.86 28.41
C THR A 652 36.01 -11.70 28.78
N LEU A 653 35.10 -11.89 27.83
CA LEU A 653 33.66 -11.77 28.07
C LEU A 653 33.08 -12.90 28.92
N SER A 654 33.71 -14.08 28.97
CA SER A 654 33.25 -15.19 29.81
C SER A 654 33.37 -14.91 31.31
N GLU A 655 34.21 -13.93 31.68
CA GLU A 655 34.39 -13.50 33.06
C GLU A 655 33.28 -12.53 33.51
N LYS A 656 32.50 -12.00 32.56
CA LYS A 656 31.50 -10.94 32.75
C LYS A 656 30.09 -11.51 32.83
N ASP A 657 29.37 -11.19 33.90
CA ASP A 657 28.01 -11.71 34.15
C ASP A 657 27.04 -11.34 33.02
N GLU A 658 26.94 -10.06 32.66
CA GLU A 658 26.02 -9.57 31.62
C GLU A 658 26.25 -10.17 30.22
N ALA A 659 27.46 -10.70 29.96
CA ALA A 659 27.80 -11.35 28.70
C ALA A 659 27.66 -12.87 28.75
N ALA A 660 27.66 -13.48 29.94
CA ALA A 660 27.86 -14.91 30.15
C ALA A 660 26.88 -15.76 29.33
N ARG A 661 25.58 -15.47 29.41
CA ARG A 661 24.55 -16.20 28.64
C ARG A 661 24.76 -16.12 27.14
N ARG A 662 25.14 -14.95 26.63
CA ARG A 662 25.35 -14.72 25.19
C ARG A 662 26.63 -15.40 24.70
N VAL A 663 27.71 -15.35 25.48
CA VAL A 663 28.96 -16.08 25.21
C VAL A 663 28.71 -17.59 25.19
N ALA A 664 27.97 -18.12 26.17
CA ALA A 664 27.64 -19.55 26.24
C ALA A 664 26.86 -20.02 25.00
N ARG A 665 25.89 -19.22 24.54
CA ARG A 665 25.19 -19.49 23.28
C ARG A 665 26.13 -19.51 22.08
N VAL A 666 27.06 -18.55 21.97
CA VAL A 666 28.05 -18.52 20.88
C VAL A 666 28.93 -19.78 20.88
N VAL A 667 29.33 -20.26 22.07
CA VAL A 667 30.11 -21.49 22.24
C VAL A 667 29.30 -22.71 21.79
N ALA A 668 28.05 -22.82 22.21
CA ALA A 668 27.16 -23.92 21.81
C ALA A 668 26.98 -23.98 20.28
N ASP A 669 26.62 -22.84 19.66
CA ASP A 669 26.30 -22.77 18.23
C ASP A 669 27.54 -22.95 17.34
N ASN A 670 28.75 -22.70 17.85
CA ASN A 670 30.01 -22.75 17.11
C ASN A 670 31.04 -23.73 17.71
N PHE A 671 30.58 -24.75 18.45
CA PHE A 671 31.44 -25.61 19.29
C PHE A 671 32.66 -26.19 18.56
N ASN A 672 32.46 -26.69 17.34
CA ASN A 672 33.52 -27.30 16.52
C ASN A 672 34.39 -26.29 15.77
N ARG A 673 34.05 -25.00 15.81
CA ARG A 673 34.79 -23.90 15.15
C ARG A 673 35.67 -23.12 16.14
N LEU A 674 35.62 -23.48 17.41
CA LEU A 674 36.49 -22.97 18.46
C LEU A 674 37.60 -23.98 18.75
N PRO A 675 38.85 -23.53 18.99
CA PRO A 675 39.92 -24.41 19.46
C PRO A 675 39.50 -25.15 20.73
N GLU A 676 39.89 -26.42 20.84
CA GLU A 676 39.46 -27.30 21.94
C GLU A 676 39.84 -26.73 23.33
N ASN A 677 41.06 -26.24 23.47
CA ASN A 677 41.52 -25.60 24.70
C ASN A 677 40.70 -24.36 25.06
N VAL A 678 40.27 -23.58 24.07
CA VAL A 678 39.46 -22.37 24.26
C VAL A 678 38.04 -22.73 24.66
N ARG A 679 37.36 -23.61 23.92
CA ARG A 679 35.96 -23.99 24.23
C ARG A 679 35.84 -24.67 25.60
N ASN A 680 36.79 -25.52 25.98
CA ASN A 680 36.77 -26.16 27.30
C ASN A 680 36.95 -25.13 28.42
N LYS A 681 37.88 -24.19 28.27
CA LYS A 681 38.07 -23.09 29.23
C LYS A 681 36.81 -22.21 29.34
N LEU A 682 36.16 -21.92 28.21
CA LEU A 682 34.92 -21.15 28.19
C LEU A 682 33.78 -21.88 28.91
N LEU A 683 33.58 -23.18 28.65
CA LEU A 683 32.55 -23.97 29.33
C LEU A 683 32.74 -23.97 30.86
N LEU A 684 33.99 -24.11 31.34
CA LEU A 684 34.30 -24.04 32.77
C LEU A 684 33.96 -22.66 33.35
N ASN A 685 34.51 -21.59 32.78
CA ASN A 685 34.27 -20.23 33.25
C ASN A 685 32.77 -19.90 33.30
N LEU A 686 32.02 -20.30 32.27
CA LEU A 686 30.60 -19.99 32.16
C LEU A 686 29.74 -20.90 33.04
N SER A 687 30.20 -22.09 33.42
CA SER A 687 29.46 -23.00 34.32
C SER A 687 29.29 -22.44 35.73
N GLU A 688 30.21 -21.57 36.15
CA GLU A 688 30.14 -20.83 37.41
C GLU A 688 29.03 -19.76 37.41
N LYS A 689 28.54 -19.37 36.22
CA LYS A 689 27.54 -18.30 36.04
C LYS A 689 26.15 -18.90 35.84
N ASP A 690 25.22 -18.57 36.73
CA ASP A 690 23.86 -19.14 36.71
C ASP A 690 23.12 -18.85 35.41
N GLU A 691 23.23 -17.61 34.90
CA GLU A 691 22.57 -17.18 33.66
C GLU A 691 23.06 -17.91 32.39
N ALA A 692 24.26 -18.49 32.45
CA ALA A 692 24.88 -19.21 31.33
C ALA A 692 24.67 -20.73 31.41
N ALA A 693 24.33 -21.26 32.58
CA ALA A 693 24.25 -22.68 32.88
C ALA A 693 23.42 -23.47 31.86
N GLY A 694 22.25 -22.96 31.45
CA GLY A 694 21.40 -23.62 30.46
C GLY A 694 22.05 -23.77 29.08
N GLU A 695 22.73 -22.73 28.60
CA GLU A 695 23.42 -22.77 27.28
C GLU A 695 24.72 -23.61 27.34
N VAL A 696 25.41 -23.61 28.49
CA VAL A 696 26.56 -24.50 28.73
C VAL A 696 26.09 -25.96 28.74
N ALA A 697 24.99 -26.28 29.43
CA ALA A 697 24.40 -27.60 29.41
C ALA A 697 24.06 -28.06 27.99
N ARG A 698 23.39 -27.20 27.22
CA ARG A 698 23.10 -27.46 25.79
C ARG A 698 24.37 -27.78 25.00
N ALA A 699 25.41 -26.96 25.13
CA ALA A 699 26.69 -27.19 24.44
C ALA A 699 27.31 -28.56 24.77
N VAL A 700 27.26 -28.95 26.05
CA VAL A 700 27.80 -30.24 26.52
C VAL A 700 26.97 -31.42 26.04
N VAL A 701 25.63 -31.34 26.08
CA VAL A 701 24.75 -32.43 25.63
C VAL A 701 24.86 -32.65 24.12
N ASP A 702 24.77 -31.59 23.32
CA ASP A 702 24.87 -31.67 21.84
C ASP A 702 26.19 -32.29 21.38
N ASN A 703 27.23 -32.18 22.22
CA ASN A 703 28.59 -32.62 21.93
C ASN A 703 29.10 -33.69 22.92
N PHE A 704 28.20 -34.42 23.59
CA PHE A 704 28.54 -35.28 24.72
C PHE A 704 29.69 -36.26 24.44
N ASN A 705 29.73 -36.83 23.24
CA ASN A 705 30.73 -37.83 22.86
C ASN A 705 32.13 -37.23 22.62
N ILE A 706 32.23 -35.95 22.30
CA ILE A 706 33.50 -35.28 21.96
C ILE A 706 34.04 -34.40 23.09
N VAL A 707 33.20 -34.01 24.04
CA VAL A 707 33.64 -33.21 25.20
C VAL A 707 34.34 -34.08 26.26
N PRO A 708 35.39 -33.58 26.94
CA PRO A 708 36.08 -34.30 28.01
C PRO A 708 35.17 -34.65 29.19
N LYS A 709 35.55 -35.68 29.96
CA LYS A 709 34.77 -36.16 31.13
C LYS A 709 34.46 -35.05 32.13
N GLU A 710 35.41 -34.15 32.37
CA GLU A 710 35.24 -33.00 33.27
C GLU A 710 34.07 -32.10 32.84
N MET A 711 33.92 -31.82 31.54
CA MET A 711 32.80 -31.02 31.03
C MET A 711 31.47 -31.78 31.10
N ARG A 712 31.49 -33.11 30.92
CA ARG A 712 30.27 -33.94 31.04
C ARG A 712 29.70 -33.91 32.45
N ASN A 713 30.56 -33.85 33.46
CA ASN A 713 30.14 -33.80 34.86
C ASN A 713 29.29 -32.56 35.18
N LEU A 714 29.49 -31.45 34.44
CA LEU A 714 28.69 -30.23 34.60
C LEU A 714 27.18 -30.48 34.43
N LEU A 715 26.79 -31.48 33.61
CA LEU A 715 25.38 -31.86 33.43
C LEU A 715 24.70 -32.37 34.69
N PHE A 716 25.46 -32.87 35.67
CA PHE A 716 24.94 -33.34 36.95
C PHE A 716 24.93 -32.23 38.02
N ASP A 717 25.74 -31.18 37.82
CA ASP A 717 25.78 -30.01 38.70
C ASP A 717 24.63 -29.04 38.38
N PHE A 718 24.32 -28.82 37.10
CA PHE A 718 23.29 -27.86 36.67
C PHE A 718 21.87 -28.15 37.17
N PRO A 719 21.38 -29.41 37.26
CA PRO A 719 20.05 -29.71 37.79
C PRO A 719 19.83 -29.19 39.22
N GLN A 720 20.89 -28.88 39.98
CA GLN A 720 20.75 -28.25 41.30
C GLN A 720 20.34 -26.77 41.23
N LYS A 721 20.49 -26.13 40.05
CA LYS A 721 20.13 -24.73 39.79
C LYS A 721 18.75 -24.67 39.10
N ASN A 722 17.76 -24.05 39.75
CA ASN A 722 16.37 -24.06 39.27
C ASN A 722 16.21 -23.48 37.85
N GLU A 723 16.89 -22.37 37.53
CA GLU A 723 16.79 -21.72 36.21
C GLU A 723 17.38 -22.56 35.05
N ALA A 724 18.35 -23.44 35.34
CA ALA A 724 19.03 -24.25 34.34
C ALA A 724 18.31 -25.59 34.08
N ALA A 725 17.56 -26.11 35.06
CA ALA A 725 16.96 -27.44 35.01
C ALA A 725 16.07 -27.64 33.78
N ARG A 726 15.29 -26.63 33.39
CA ARG A 726 14.43 -26.70 32.20
C ARG A 726 15.23 -26.87 30.90
N GLU A 727 16.29 -26.08 30.71
CA GLU A 727 17.10 -26.13 29.49
C GLU A 727 17.96 -27.39 29.44
N VAL A 728 18.45 -27.87 30.59
CA VAL A 728 19.11 -29.18 30.70
C VAL A 728 18.14 -30.29 30.29
N ALA A 729 16.89 -30.25 30.79
CA ALA A 729 15.87 -31.23 30.43
C ALA A 729 15.59 -31.25 28.92
N ARG A 730 15.41 -30.07 28.30
CA ARG A 730 15.25 -29.97 26.85
C ARG A 730 16.42 -30.54 26.09
N ALA A 731 17.64 -30.17 26.46
CA ALA A 731 18.83 -30.67 25.80
C ALA A 731 18.92 -32.20 25.87
N VAL A 732 18.62 -32.79 27.04
CA VAL A 732 18.56 -34.25 27.24
C VAL A 732 17.46 -34.89 26.38
N VAL A 733 16.28 -34.26 26.26
CA VAL A 733 15.19 -34.75 25.39
C VAL A 733 15.59 -34.72 23.92
N ASP A 734 16.09 -33.58 23.43
CA ASP A 734 16.47 -33.38 22.02
C ASP A 734 17.60 -34.32 21.58
N ASN A 735 18.46 -34.71 22.53
CA ASN A 735 19.60 -35.61 22.31
C ASN A 735 19.43 -36.96 23.02
N PHE A 736 18.20 -37.39 23.27
CA PHE A 736 17.90 -38.56 24.11
C PHE A 736 18.65 -39.84 23.71
N ASN A 737 18.86 -40.05 22.40
CA ASN A 737 19.58 -41.21 21.87
C ASN A 737 21.10 -41.00 21.75
N SER A 738 21.59 -39.77 21.88
CA SER A 738 23.01 -39.42 21.82
C SER A 738 23.72 -39.58 23.16
N LEU A 739 22.95 -39.63 24.26
CA LEU A 739 23.44 -39.86 25.62
C LEU A 739 23.42 -41.36 25.98
N PRO A 740 24.42 -41.87 26.74
CA PRO A 740 24.36 -43.21 27.31
C PRO A 740 23.10 -43.41 28.16
N GLU A 741 22.56 -44.63 28.16
CA GLU A 741 21.29 -44.94 28.84
C GLU A 741 21.32 -44.62 30.33
N GLU A 742 22.44 -44.94 30.98
CA GLU A 742 22.65 -44.68 32.40
C GLU A 742 22.61 -43.17 32.69
N VAL A 743 23.30 -42.39 31.86
CA VAL A 743 23.41 -40.93 31.98
C VAL A 743 22.06 -40.25 31.79
N ARG A 744 21.32 -40.58 30.72
CA ARG A 744 20.00 -39.98 30.48
C ARG A 744 18.98 -40.38 31.54
N SER A 745 19.04 -41.63 32.03
CA SER A 745 18.13 -42.11 33.07
C SER A 745 18.36 -41.40 34.41
N GLU A 746 19.63 -41.24 34.80
CA GLU A 746 20.01 -40.50 36.01
C GLU A 746 19.62 -39.02 35.92
N LEU A 747 19.92 -38.36 34.80
CA LEU A 747 19.56 -36.96 34.58
C LEU A 747 18.05 -36.73 34.60
N LEU A 748 17.26 -37.55 33.90
CA LEU A 748 15.80 -37.41 33.87
C LEU A 748 15.18 -37.62 35.26
N LEU A 749 15.71 -38.55 36.06
CA LEU A 749 15.26 -38.75 37.44
C LEU A 749 15.54 -37.54 38.31
N THR A 750 16.76 -37.01 38.27
CA THR A 750 17.14 -35.80 39.02
C THR A 750 16.30 -34.59 38.60
N LEU A 751 16.09 -34.40 37.29
CA LEU A 751 15.30 -33.30 36.74
C LEU A 751 13.80 -33.44 37.06
N SER A 752 13.29 -34.66 37.21
CA SER A 752 11.88 -34.90 37.57
C SER A 752 11.49 -34.37 38.96
N GLU A 753 12.47 -34.12 39.82
CA GLU A 753 12.25 -33.56 41.15
C GLU A 753 12.01 -32.05 41.12
N LYS A 754 12.44 -31.37 40.05
CA LYS A 754 12.34 -29.92 39.86
C LYS A 754 11.06 -29.52 39.13
N ASP A 755 10.34 -28.55 39.68
CA ASP A 755 9.06 -28.10 39.12
C ASP A 755 9.24 -27.50 37.72
N GLU A 756 10.26 -26.67 37.54
CA GLU A 756 10.55 -25.94 36.30
C GLU A 756 10.93 -26.85 35.12
N ALA A 757 11.41 -28.07 35.43
CA ALA A 757 11.80 -29.07 34.43
C ALA A 757 10.70 -30.12 34.20
N ALA A 758 9.74 -30.24 35.11
CA ALA A 758 8.79 -31.35 35.17
C ALA A 758 8.04 -31.56 33.85
N ARG A 759 7.61 -30.48 33.19
CA ARG A 759 6.89 -30.55 31.91
C ARG A 759 7.75 -31.12 30.78
N GLU A 760 9.02 -30.69 30.67
CA GLU A 760 9.91 -31.15 29.60
C GLU A 760 10.35 -32.60 29.84
N VAL A 761 10.59 -32.99 31.11
CA VAL A 761 10.86 -34.39 31.48
C VAL A 761 9.64 -35.28 31.17
N ALA A 762 8.41 -34.81 31.46
CA ALA A 762 7.19 -35.55 31.15
C ALA A 762 7.01 -35.76 29.63
N ARG A 763 7.32 -34.76 28.81
CA ARG A 763 7.37 -34.91 27.35
C ARG A 763 8.38 -35.96 26.91
N ALA A 764 9.58 -35.96 27.50
CA ALA A 764 10.59 -36.99 27.23
C ALA A 764 10.05 -38.40 27.47
N VAL A 765 9.29 -38.59 28.55
CA VAL A 765 8.65 -39.86 28.89
C VAL A 765 7.59 -40.25 27.87
N VAL A 766 6.78 -39.30 27.38
CA VAL A 766 5.78 -39.56 26.33
C VAL A 766 6.46 -39.96 25.01
N ASP A 767 7.41 -39.15 24.55
CA ASP A 767 8.03 -39.32 23.23
C ASP A 767 8.93 -40.56 23.15
N ASN A 768 9.53 -40.96 24.28
CA ASN A 768 10.48 -42.07 24.37
C ASN A 768 10.00 -43.21 25.28
N PHE A 769 8.69 -43.36 25.45
CA PHE A 769 8.08 -44.28 26.42
C PHE A 769 8.62 -45.72 26.36
N ASN A 770 8.81 -46.26 25.16
CA ASN A 770 9.32 -47.62 24.95
C ASN A 770 10.85 -47.71 24.98
N SER A 771 11.55 -46.58 24.86
CA SER A 771 13.02 -46.48 24.86
C SER A 771 13.60 -46.25 26.26
N LEU A 772 12.75 -45.96 27.24
CA LEU A 772 13.12 -45.85 28.66
C LEU A 772 13.00 -47.20 29.37
N PRO A 773 13.97 -47.56 30.24
CA PRO A 773 13.84 -48.72 31.12
C PRO A 773 12.54 -48.65 31.95
N GLU A 774 11.84 -49.78 32.07
CA GLU A 774 10.52 -49.82 32.72
C GLU A 774 10.53 -49.28 34.14
N ASN A 775 11.54 -49.62 34.93
CA ASN A 775 11.72 -49.12 36.29
C ASN A 775 11.91 -47.60 36.34
N VAL A 776 12.72 -47.03 35.43
CA VAL A 776 12.98 -45.59 35.34
C VAL A 776 11.71 -44.86 34.89
N ARG A 777 11.08 -45.32 33.82
CA ARG A 777 9.83 -44.75 33.30
C ARG A 777 8.74 -44.70 34.35
N ASN A 778 8.49 -45.82 35.04
CA ASN A 778 7.43 -45.89 36.05
C ASN A 778 7.72 -44.94 37.23
N LYS A 779 8.99 -44.83 37.64
CA LYS A 779 9.41 -43.88 38.68
C LYS A 779 9.22 -42.43 38.24
N LEU A 780 9.57 -42.09 36.99
CA LEU A 780 9.35 -40.76 36.43
C LEU A 780 7.86 -40.40 36.40
N LEU A 781 7.00 -41.31 35.93
CA LEU A 781 5.54 -41.07 35.89
C LEU A 781 4.97 -40.82 37.29
N LEU A 782 5.44 -41.55 38.31
CA LEU A 782 5.03 -41.34 39.70
C LEU A 782 5.48 -39.96 40.21
N ASN A 783 6.78 -39.63 40.09
CA ASN A 783 7.32 -38.34 40.53
C ASN A 783 6.62 -37.14 39.86
N LEU A 784 6.46 -37.21 38.54
CA LEU A 784 5.91 -36.11 37.75
C LEU A 784 4.40 -35.94 37.96
N SER A 785 3.68 -36.99 38.37
CA SER A 785 2.24 -36.91 38.62
C SER A 785 1.87 -35.96 39.77
N GLU A 786 2.80 -35.76 40.71
CA GLU A 786 2.62 -34.83 41.82
C GLU A 786 2.72 -33.37 41.36
N LYS A 787 3.42 -33.10 40.25
CA LYS A 787 3.68 -31.75 39.72
C LYS A 787 2.53 -31.28 38.82
N ASP A 788 2.02 -30.08 39.05
CA ASP A 788 0.89 -29.54 38.27
C ASP A 788 1.27 -29.30 36.80
N GLU A 789 2.43 -28.69 36.53
CA GLU A 789 2.89 -28.39 35.17
C GLU A 789 3.12 -29.64 34.28
N ALA A 790 3.32 -30.82 34.90
CA ALA A 790 3.53 -32.08 34.21
C ALA A 790 2.27 -32.97 34.15
N ALA A 791 1.25 -32.66 34.95
CA ALA A 791 0.08 -33.52 35.17
C ALA A 791 -0.61 -33.93 33.86
N GLY A 792 -0.76 -33.00 32.91
CA GLY A 792 -1.38 -33.26 31.61
C GLY A 792 -0.57 -34.21 30.72
N GLU A 793 0.76 -34.04 30.67
CA GLU A 793 1.64 -34.90 29.88
C GLU A 793 1.75 -36.30 30.48
N VAL A 794 1.82 -36.41 31.82
CA VAL A 794 1.80 -37.69 32.54
C VAL A 794 0.47 -38.41 32.30
N ALA A 795 -0.66 -37.69 32.38
CA ALA A 795 -1.98 -38.26 32.10
C ALA A 795 -2.03 -38.85 30.69
N ARG A 796 -1.48 -38.15 29.70
CA ARG A 796 -1.39 -38.62 28.31
C ARG A 796 -0.51 -39.88 28.18
N ALA A 797 0.65 -39.90 28.83
CA ALA A 797 1.55 -41.04 28.78
C ALA A 797 0.91 -42.31 29.36
N VAL A 798 0.24 -42.17 30.52
CA VAL A 798 -0.46 -43.27 31.20
C VAL A 798 -1.68 -43.73 30.39
N ALA A 799 -2.41 -42.79 29.82
CA ALA A 799 -3.57 -43.01 28.98
C ALA A 799 -3.28 -43.86 27.74
N ASP A 800 -2.29 -43.44 26.95
CA ASP A 800 -1.99 -44.05 25.65
C ASP A 800 -1.36 -45.44 25.82
N ASN A 801 -0.67 -45.69 26.93
CA ASN A 801 0.02 -46.94 27.24
C ASN A 801 -0.68 -47.75 28.35
N PHE A 802 -1.95 -47.46 28.62
CA PHE A 802 -2.69 -47.97 29.78
C PHE A 802 -2.58 -49.49 29.95
N ASN A 803 -2.69 -50.27 28.87
CA ASN A 803 -2.70 -51.73 28.96
C ASN A 803 -1.34 -52.35 29.34
N SER A 804 -0.23 -51.67 29.06
CA SER A 804 1.13 -52.15 29.31
C SER A 804 1.72 -51.65 30.64
N LEU A 805 0.94 -50.91 31.43
CA LEU A 805 1.39 -50.32 32.69
C LEU A 805 1.00 -51.14 33.93
N PRO A 806 1.82 -51.14 35.00
CA PRO A 806 1.47 -51.76 36.26
C PRO A 806 0.35 -50.98 36.98
N GLU A 807 -0.34 -51.66 37.90
CA GLU A 807 -1.58 -51.16 38.51
C GLU A 807 -1.39 -49.85 39.30
N ASN A 808 -0.24 -49.68 39.96
CA ASN A 808 0.08 -48.45 40.67
C ASN A 808 0.20 -47.22 39.74
N VAL A 809 0.68 -47.41 38.50
CA VAL A 809 0.79 -46.32 37.52
C VAL A 809 -0.56 -46.06 36.86
N LYS A 810 -1.36 -47.09 36.59
CA LYS A 810 -2.74 -46.93 36.06
C LYS A 810 -3.62 -46.07 36.98
N LYS A 811 -3.50 -46.26 38.30
CA LYS A 811 -4.22 -45.48 39.31
C LYS A 811 -3.90 -43.99 39.30
N LEU A 812 -2.79 -43.56 38.67
CA LEU A 812 -2.48 -42.14 38.51
C LEU A 812 -3.57 -41.39 37.74
N LEU A 813 -4.29 -42.05 36.81
CA LEU A 813 -5.41 -41.41 36.11
C LEU A 813 -6.49 -40.91 37.07
N SER A 814 -6.74 -41.63 38.18
CA SER A 814 -7.70 -41.23 39.22
C SER A 814 -7.23 -40.06 40.08
N THR A 815 -5.92 -39.91 40.23
CA THR A 815 -5.31 -38.78 40.94
C THR A 815 -5.27 -37.55 40.03
N LEU A 816 -4.82 -37.71 38.78
CA LEU A 816 -4.67 -36.65 37.80
C LEU A 816 -6.03 -36.11 37.33
N SER A 817 -7.08 -36.92 37.31
CA SER A 817 -8.44 -36.47 37.02
C SER A 817 -9.00 -35.46 38.04
N LYS A 818 -8.38 -35.36 39.22
CA LYS A 818 -8.75 -34.36 40.23
C LYS A 818 -8.16 -32.98 39.95
N LYS A 819 -7.10 -32.89 39.15
CA LYS A 819 -6.46 -31.62 38.77
C LYS A 819 -7.11 -31.07 37.49
N ASP A 820 -7.48 -29.80 37.50
CA ASP A 820 -8.33 -29.19 36.47
C ASP A 820 -7.69 -29.24 35.07
N GLU A 821 -6.39 -28.93 34.95
CA GLU A 821 -5.66 -28.92 33.67
C GLU A 821 -5.49 -30.30 33.02
N SER A 822 -5.62 -31.38 33.79
CA SER A 822 -5.45 -32.76 33.29
C SER A 822 -6.77 -33.51 33.13
N ALA A 823 -7.88 -33.02 33.68
CA ALA A 823 -9.17 -33.68 33.58
C ALA A 823 -9.65 -33.84 32.12
N ASP A 824 -9.44 -32.81 31.28
CA ASP A 824 -9.71 -32.84 29.83
C ASP A 824 -8.87 -33.91 29.10
N ILE A 825 -7.61 -34.10 29.49
CA ILE A 825 -6.69 -35.07 28.85
C ILE A 825 -7.00 -36.51 29.30
N VAL A 826 -7.42 -36.71 30.55
CA VAL A 826 -7.79 -38.03 31.10
C VAL A 826 -9.06 -38.58 30.45
N ALA A 827 -10.03 -37.72 30.12
CA ALA A 827 -11.33 -38.15 29.61
C ALA A 827 -11.27 -38.97 28.28
N PRO A 828 -10.57 -38.53 27.22
CA PRO A 828 -10.37 -39.34 26.00
C PRO A 828 -9.76 -40.71 26.26
N ALA A 829 -8.84 -40.82 27.22
CA ALA A 829 -8.17 -42.06 27.58
C ALA A 829 -9.12 -43.08 28.19
N LEU A 830 -9.93 -42.62 29.15
CA LEU A 830 -10.95 -43.43 29.80
C LEU A 830 -12.00 -43.88 28.78
N ALA A 831 -12.45 -43.00 27.89
CA ALA A 831 -13.43 -43.34 26.85
C ALA A 831 -12.92 -44.38 25.85
N ARG A 832 -11.67 -44.28 25.37
CA ARG A 832 -11.08 -45.25 24.42
C ARG A 832 -11.03 -46.67 24.99
N ASN A 833 -10.83 -46.78 26.31
CA ASN A 833 -10.66 -48.03 27.04
C ASN A 833 -11.89 -48.44 27.86
N PHE A 834 -13.03 -47.75 27.74
CA PHE A 834 -14.18 -47.82 28.64
C PHE A 834 -14.62 -49.26 29.01
N ASN A 835 -14.71 -50.15 28.02
CA ASN A 835 -15.15 -51.54 28.21
C ASN A 835 -14.14 -52.43 28.95
N ARG A 836 -12.89 -51.97 29.11
CA ARG A 836 -11.78 -52.68 29.74
C ARG A 836 -11.35 -52.06 31.07
N LEU A 837 -11.97 -50.94 31.47
CA LEU A 837 -11.72 -50.30 32.75
C LEU A 837 -12.37 -51.11 33.89
N PRO A 838 -11.77 -51.14 35.09
CA PRO A 838 -12.47 -51.55 36.29
C PRO A 838 -13.60 -50.56 36.64
N GLU A 839 -14.56 -51.00 37.46
CA GLU A 839 -15.80 -50.24 37.73
C GLU A 839 -15.56 -48.88 38.39
N ASP A 840 -14.56 -48.77 39.26
CA ASP A 840 -14.16 -47.51 39.90
C ASP A 840 -13.69 -46.45 38.88
N MET A 841 -13.01 -46.86 37.81
CA MET A 841 -12.60 -45.96 36.72
C MET A 841 -13.71 -45.65 35.72
N LYS A 842 -14.72 -46.53 35.57
CA LYS A 842 -15.94 -46.21 34.80
C LYS A 842 -16.80 -45.19 35.52
N GLU A 843 -16.91 -45.32 36.84
CA GLU A 843 -17.60 -44.35 37.69
C GLU A 843 -16.91 -42.98 37.63
N LEU A 844 -15.58 -42.96 37.67
CA LEU A 844 -14.80 -41.73 37.48
C LEU A 844 -15.12 -41.01 36.15
N PHE A 845 -15.31 -41.75 35.06
CA PHE A 845 -15.68 -41.17 33.76
C PHE A 845 -17.05 -40.46 33.80
N LEU A 846 -17.99 -40.97 34.61
CA LEU A 846 -19.29 -40.33 34.85
C LEU A 846 -19.14 -39.08 35.73
N THR A 847 -18.40 -39.16 36.84
CA THR A 847 -18.19 -38.02 37.74
C THR A 847 -17.49 -36.86 37.06
N LEU A 848 -16.54 -37.13 36.15
CA LEU A 848 -15.88 -36.07 35.41
C LEU A 848 -16.85 -35.30 34.49
N SER A 849 -17.94 -35.91 34.02
CA SER A 849 -18.93 -35.24 33.15
C SER A 849 -19.72 -34.14 33.88
N GLU A 850 -19.66 -34.14 35.20
CA GLU A 850 -20.31 -33.12 36.04
C GLU A 850 -19.45 -31.86 36.20
N LYS A 851 -18.13 -31.96 35.99
CA LYS A 851 -17.18 -30.85 36.06
C LYS A 851 -17.21 -30.02 34.77
N ASP A 852 -17.30 -28.70 34.92
CA ASP A 852 -17.39 -27.78 33.78
C ASP A 852 -16.08 -27.76 32.96
N GLU A 853 -14.93 -27.83 33.64
CA GLU A 853 -13.59 -27.78 33.05
C GLU A 853 -13.28 -29.02 32.20
N ALA A 854 -13.90 -30.17 32.52
CA ALA A 854 -13.72 -31.42 31.80
C ALA A 854 -14.82 -31.68 30.74
N ALA A 855 -15.89 -30.89 30.75
CA ALA A 855 -17.09 -31.16 29.97
C ALA A 855 -16.81 -31.21 28.46
N TRP A 856 -16.00 -30.29 27.94
CA TRP A 856 -15.62 -30.27 26.52
C TRP A 856 -14.84 -31.54 26.11
N GLY A 857 -13.83 -31.91 26.90
CA GLY A 857 -13.02 -33.10 26.68
C GLY A 857 -13.82 -34.39 26.67
N ILE A 858 -14.75 -34.51 27.61
CA ILE A 858 -15.64 -35.67 27.74
C ILE A 858 -16.62 -35.71 26.57
N ALA A 859 -17.20 -34.58 26.17
CA ALA A 859 -18.10 -34.52 25.01
C ALA A 859 -17.39 -35.00 23.74
N ARG A 860 -16.17 -34.51 23.50
CA ARG A 860 -15.32 -34.96 22.39
C ARG A 860 -14.97 -36.45 22.48
N ALA A 861 -14.66 -36.94 23.68
CA ALA A 861 -14.34 -38.34 23.93
C ALA A 861 -15.54 -39.27 23.67
N VAL A 862 -16.74 -38.88 24.11
CA VAL A 862 -18.00 -39.59 23.85
C VAL A 862 -18.32 -39.60 22.35
N ALA A 863 -18.17 -38.45 21.67
CA ALA A 863 -18.37 -38.32 20.23
C ALA A 863 -17.46 -39.28 19.42
N GLY A 864 -16.17 -39.32 19.77
CA GLY A 864 -15.18 -40.17 19.09
C GLY A 864 -15.34 -41.67 19.37
N ASN A 865 -15.98 -42.04 20.48
CA ASN A 865 -16.12 -43.43 20.94
C ASN A 865 -17.58 -43.89 21.06
N SER A 866 -18.51 -43.26 20.33
CA SER A 866 -19.98 -43.46 20.45
C SER A 866 -20.43 -44.92 20.31
N LYS A 867 -19.67 -45.74 19.57
CA LYS A 867 -19.92 -47.18 19.35
C LYS A 867 -19.35 -48.09 20.44
N ARG A 868 -18.37 -47.60 21.22
CA ARG A 868 -17.69 -48.38 22.26
C ARG A 868 -18.34 -48.19 23.62
N ILE A 869 -18.98 -47.05 23.85
CA ILE A 869 -19.70 -46.76 25.09
C ILE A 869 -21.12 -47.35 24.98
N PRO A 870 -21.61 -48.07 26.02
CA PRO A 870 -23.00 -48.53 26.08
C PRO A 870 -24.00 -47.41 25.83
N GLU A 871 -25.09 -47.71 25.13
CA GLU A 871 -26.05 -46.70 24.66
C GLU A 871 -26.70 -45.91 25.80
N ASP A 872 -27.08 -46.59 26.87
CA ASP A 872 -27.65 -46.02 28.09
C ASP A 872 -26.68 -45.01 28.74
N VAL A 873 -25.41 -45.41 28.86
CA VAL A 873 -24.33 -44.57 29.42
C VAL A 873 -24.06 -43.37 28.51
N ARG A 874 -23.95 -43.59 27.21
CA ARG A 874 -23.71 -42.53 26.21
C ARG A 874 -24.82 -41.49 26.23
N ASN A 875 -26.08 -41.93 26.20
CA ASN A 875 -27.22 -41.02 26.13
C ASN A 875 -27.33 -40.19 27.42
N LYS A 876 -27.09 -40.81 28.59
CA LYS A 876 -27.03 -40.10 29.87
C LYS A 876 -25.94 -39.03 29.89
N LEU A 877 -24.74 -39.36 29.39
CA LEU A 877 -23.62 -38.44 29.29
C LEU A 877 -23.93 -37.26 28.35
N LEU A 878 -24.46 -37.52 27.15
CA LEU A 878 -24.79 -36.45 26.20
C LEU A 878 -25.83 -35.49 26.77
N LEU A 879 -26.83 -35.99 27.50
CA LEU A 879 -27.83 -35.15 28.15
C LEU A 879 -27.20 -34.26 29.23
N ASN A 880 -26.38 -34.83 30.12
CA ASN A 880 -25.68 -34.04 31.14
C ASN A 880 -24.78 -32.96 30.52
N LEU A 881 -23.99 -33.34 29.51
CA LEU A 881 -23.08 -32.43 28.81
C LEU A 881 -23.80 -31.35 28.00
N SER A 882 -25.04 -31.61 27.53
CA SER A 882 -25.83 -30.61 26.78
C SER A 882 -26.24 -29.40 27.62
N GLU A 883 -26.26 -29.55 28.95
CA GLU A 883 -26.59 -28.47 29.87
C GLU A 883 -25.38 -27.54 30.11
N LYS A 884 -24.16 -28.00 29.79
CA LYS A 884 -22.89 -27.29 30.02
C LYS A 884 -22.47 -26.49 28.79
N ASP A 885 -22.19 -25.20 28.98
CA ASP A 885 -21.88 -24.28 27.88
C ASP A 885 -20.59 -24.66 27.11
N GLU A 886 -19.55 -25.11 27.82
CA GLU A 886 -18.26 -25.51 27.23
C GLU A 886 -18.38 -26.76 26.34
N ALA A 887 -19.31 -27.68 26.66
CA ALA A 887 -19.51 -28.92 25.91
C ALA A 887 -20.54 -28.79 24.77
N ALA A 888 -21.42 -27.79 24.83
CA ALA A 888 -22.59 -27.66 23.97
C ALA A 888 -22.26 -27.81 22.47
N ARG A 889 -21.17 -27.19 21.99
CA ARG A 889 -20.78 -27.25 20.57
C ARG A 889 -20.43 -28.68 20.11
N GLU A 890 -19.67 -29.42 20.91
CA GLU A 890 -19.27 -30.80 20.59
C GLU A 890 -20.45 -31.77 20.69
N VAL A 891 -21.34 -31.57 21.67
CA VAL A 891 -22.58 -32.35 21.80
C VAL A 891 -23.48 -32.10 20.57
N ALA A 892 -23.62 -30.85 20.12
CA ALA A 892 -24.39 -30.51 18.91
C ALA A 892 -23.83 -31.17 17.64
N TRP A 893 -22.51 -31.19 17.47
CA TRP A 893 -21.86 -31.94 16.39
C TRP A 893 -22.13 -33.44 16.47
N THR A 894 -22.13 -33.99 17.68
CA THR A 894 -22.46 -35.41 17.91
C THR A 894 -23.90 -35.71 17.51
N VAL A 895 -24.85 -34.84 17.89
CA VAL A 895 -26.26 -34.95 17.49
C VAL A 895 -26.42 -34.87 15.98
N SER A 896 -25.74 -33.94 15.30
CA SER A 896 -25.74 -33.84 13.84
C SER A 896 -25.29 -35.14 13.18
N ARG A 897 -24.16 -35.71 13.62
CA ARG A 897 -23.56 -36.91 13.03
C ARG A 897 -24.34 -38.19 13.32
N GLU A 898 -24.95 -38.29 14.50
CA GLU A 898 -25.65 -39.48 14.98
C GLU A 898 -27.18 -39.29 14.99
N PHE A 899 -27.71 -38.31 14.27
CA PHE A 899 -29.13 -37.88 14.32
C PHE A 899 -30.13 -39.04 14.16
N SER A 900 -29.85 -39.99 13.27
CA SER A 900 -30.70 -41.16 13.03
C SER A 900 -30.48 -42.32 13.99
N ARG A 901 -29.38 -42.32 14.77
CA ARG A 901 -29.04 -43.37 15.73
C ARG A 901 -29.41 -43.01 17.16
N LEU A 902 -29.60 -41.72 17.45
CA LEU A 902 -30.12 -41.28 18.73
C LEU A 902 -31.63 -41.55 18.83
N PRO A 903 -32.13 -42.08 19.97
CA PRO A 903 -33.55 -42.15 20.24
C PRO A 903 -34.22 -40.77 20.09
N GLU A 904 -35.44 -40.73 19.57
CA GLU A 904 -36.15 -39.50 19.24
C GLU A 904 -36.33 -38.58 20.46
N ASP A 905 -36.68 -39.15 21.61
CA ASP A 905 -36.84 -38.43 22.87
C ASP A 905 -35.52 -37.80 23.35
N VAL A 906 -34.42 -38.55 23.28
CA VAL A 906 -33.08 -38.08 23.65
C VAL A 906 -32.64 -36.98 22.69
N ARG A 907 -32.79 -37.19 21.38
CA ARG A 907 -32.40 -36.23 20.34
C ARG A 907 -33.15 -34.91 20.48
N ASN A 908 -34.46 -34.96 20.68
CA ASN A 908 -35.29 -33.76 20.79
C ASN A 908 -34.91 -32.95 22.03
N ARG A 909 -34.68 -33.61 23.17
CA ARG A 909 -34.20 -32.96 24.40
C ARG A 909 -32.83 -32.32 24.22
N LEU A 910 -31.89 -33.01 23.56
CA LEU A 910 -30.57 -32.46 23.25
C LEU A 910 -30.68 -31.21 22.37
N LEU A 911 -31.48 -31.25 21.29
CA LEU A 911 -31.66 -30.10 20.40
C LEU A 911 -32.24 -28.89 21.14
N LEU A 912 -33.21 -29.12 22.03
CA LEU A 912 -33.80 -28.04 22.84
C LEU A 912 -32.78 -27.43 23.80
N ASN A 913 -32.10 -28.25 24.61
CA ASN A 913 -31.06 -27.78 25.53
C ASN A 913 -29.97 -26.98 24.81
N LEU A 914 -29.52 -27.48 23.65
CA LEU A 914 -28.46 -26.86 22.86
C LEU A 914 -28.90 -25.60 22.11
N SER A 915 -30.19 -25.47 21.77
CA SER A 915 -30.72 -24.28 21.09
C SER A 915 -30.66 -23.02 21.95
N GLU A 916 -30.58 -23.18 23.27
CA GLU A 916 -30.43 -22.09 24.23
C GLU A 916 -28.97 -21.72 24.47
N LYS A 917 -28.02 -22.42 23.84
CA LYS A 917 -26.58 -22.22 24.01
C LYS A 917 -25.97 -21.53 22.80
N ASP A 918 -25.45 -20.32 22.98
CA ASP A 918 -24.84 -19.51 21.92
C ASP A 918 -23.77 -20.27 21.11
N LYS A 919 -22.90 -21.03 21.79
CA LYS A 919 -21.80 -21.78 21.16
C LYS A 919 -22.26 -22.93 20.24
N ALA A 920 -23.53 -23.36 20.35
CA ALA A 920 -24.12 -24.49 19.62
C ALA A 920 -25.23 -24.09 18.63
N ALA A 921 -25.74 -22.85 18.72
CA ALA A 921 -26.90 -22.38 17.97
C ALA A 921 -26.77 -22.51 16.44
N ASP A 922 -25.58 -22.25 15.89
CA ASP A 922 -25.28 -22.39 14.46
C ASP A 922 -25.44 -23.82 13.96
N ILE A 923 -24.92 -24.79 14.72
CA ILE A 923 -25.00 -26.23 14.42
C ILE A 923 -26.44 -26.73 14.59
N VAL A 924 -27.12 -26.32 15.67
CA VAL A 924 -28.53 -26.69 15.89
C VAL A 924 -29.41 -26.15 14.76
N ALA A 925 -29.18 -24.91 14.29
CA ALA A 925 -29.87 -24.35 13.13
C ALA A 925 -29.59 -25.13 11.83
N ALA A 926 -28.37 -25.62 11.64
CA ALA A 926 -28.02 -26.48 10.50
C ALA A 926 -28.74 -27.83 10.57
N VAL A 927 -28.71 -28.49 11.74
CA VAL A 927 -29.41 -29.77 11.97
C VAL A 927 -30.91 -29.62 11.75
N LEU A 928 -31.50 -28.53 12.23
CA LEU A 928 -32.91 -28.18 12.02
C LEU A 928 -33.24 -28.00 10.53
N ARG A 929 -32.36 -27.34 9.77
CA ARG A 929 -32.55 -27.13 8.33
C ARG A 929 -32.48 -28.44 7.55
N GLU A 930 -31.49 -29.29 7.86
CA GLU A 930 -31.26 -30.56 7.16
C GLU A 930 -32.30 -31.62 7.50
N ASN A 931 -32.93 -31.55 8.67
CA ASN A 931 -33.86 -32.55 9.18
C ASN A 931 -35.23 -31.97 9.53
N PHE A 932 -35.61 -30.85 8.91
CA PHE A 932 -36.80 -30.07 9.25
C PHE A 932 -38.05 -30.94 9.37
N ASP A 933 -38.31 -31.77 8.35
CA ASP A 933 -39.50 -32.64 8.28
C ASP A 933 -39.47 -33.83 9.25
N LYS A 934 -38.30 -34.14 9.83
CA LYS A 934 -38.10 -35.25 10.78
C LYS A 934 -38.19 -34.82 12.25
N ILE A 935 -38.31 -33.52 12.50
CA ILE A 935 -38.44 -32.95 13.84
C ILE A 935 -39.92 -32.61 14.07
N PRO A 936 -40.52 -33.05 15.19
CA PRO A 936 -41.91 -32.72 15.54
C PRO A 936 -42.18 -31.22 15.55
N ASP A 937 -43.39 -30.81 15.15
CA ASP A 937 -43.75 -29.39 14.95
C ASP A 937 -43.64 -28.54 16.22
N ASP A 938 -43.97 -29.09 17.38
CA ASP A 938 -43.84 -28.43 18.68
C ASP A 938 -42.38 -28.14 19.04
N VAL A 939 -41.50 -29.13 18.87
CA VAL A 939 -40.05 -28.97 19.07
C VAL A 939 -39.47 -28.00 18.06
N ARG A 940 -39.86 -28.12 16.78
CA ARG A 940 -39.42 -27.27 15.68
C ARG A 940 -39.74 -25.79 15.93
N ASN A 941 -40.95 -25.50 16.42
CA ASN A 941 -41.38 -24.14 16.74
C ASN A 941 -40.58 -23.55 17.91
N THR A 942 -40.31 -24.34 18.95
CA THR A 942 -39.47 -23.90 20.07
C THR A 942 -38.03 -23.65 19.63
N LEU A 943 -37.45 -24.51 18.78
CA LEU A 943 -36.11 -24.29 18.22
C LEU A 943 -36.04 -23.01 17.38
N LEU A 944 -37.06 -22.74 16.54
CA LEU A 944 -37.12 -21.50 15.76
C LEU A 944 -37.22 -20.25 16.64
N LEU A 945 -37.94 -20.32 17.77
CA LEU A 945 -38.03 -19.23 18.74
C LEU A 945 -36.70 -19.00 19.45
N ASN A 946 -36.06 -20.06 19.95
CA ASN A 946 -34.80 -19.97 20.68
C ASN A 946 -33.65 -19.43 19.80
N LEU A 947 -33.58 -19.85 18.53
CA LEU A 947 -32.50 -19.50 17.62
C LEU A 947 -32.64 -18.11 16.96
N PHE A 948 -33.86 -17.59 16.83
CA PHE A 948 -34.13 -16.40 16.00
C PHE A 948 -34.99 -15.31 16.69
N GLY A 949 -35.40 -15.51 17.96
CA GLY A 949 -36.38 -14.65 18.63
C GLY A 949 -35.91 -13.28 19.15
N GLN A 950 -34.59 -13.04 19.31
CA GLN A 950 -34.10 -11.82 20.01
C GLN A 950 -33.47 -10.72 19.13
N GLU A 951 -33.21 -10.93 17.83
CA GLU A 951 -32.44 -9.96 17.03
C GLU A 951 -33.27 -9.05 16.10
N LEU A 952 -34.58 -9.25 15.95
CA LEU A 952 -35.43 -8.50 14.99
C LEU A 952 -36.36 -7.48 15.68
N GLN A 953 -36.17 -6.19 15.40
CA GLN A 953 -37.09 -5.13 15.82
C GLN A 953 -37.86 -4.55 14.64
N ILE A 954 -39.15 -4.23 14.83
CA ILE A 954 -39.99 -3.54 13.84
C ILE A 954 -40.48 -2.22 14.45
N ARG A 955 -40.17 -1.11 13.79
CA ARG A 955 -40.52 0.24 14.24
C ARG A 955 -41.04 1.10 13.09
N ARG A 956 -41.52 2.31 13.41
CA ARG A 956 -41.87 3.31 12.39
C ARG A 956 -40.61 3.85 11.70
N PHE A 957 -40.80 4.26 10.45
CA PHE A 957 -39.76 4.90 9.65
C PHE A 957 -39.22 6.18 10.30
N ASN A 958 -37.91 6.35 10.25
CA ASN A 958 -37.18 7.56 10.64
C ASN A 958 -36.40 8.14 9.46
N LYS A 959 -36.16 9.45 9.46
CA LYS A 959 -35.42 10.14 8.38
C LYS A 959 -33.99 9.58 8.16
N SER A 960 -33.36 9.06 9.21
CA SER A 960 -32.04 8.40 9.13
C SER A 960 -32.04 7.09 8.32
N ASP A 961 -33.21 6.47 8.10
CA ASP A 961 -33.30 5.19 7.39
C ASP A 961 -33.18 5.36 5.86
N ILE A 962 -33.38 6.57 5.34
CA ILE A 962 -33.56 6.85 3.90
C ILE A 962 -32.44 6.25 3.05
N GLU A 963 -31.18 6.45 3.43
CA GLU A 963 -30.04 5.97 2.65
C GLU A 963 -30.03 4.43 2.54
N TYR A 964 -30.31 3.75 3.65
CA TYR A 964 -30.41 2.29 3.70
C TYR A 964 -31.60 1.76 2.91
N LEU A 965 -32.77 2.40 3.00
CA LEU A 965 -33.96 1.96 2.27
C LEU A 965 -33.80 2.16 0.74
N VAL A 966 -33.15 3.24 0.30
CA VAL A 966 -32.80 3.44 -1.12
C VAL A 966 -31.88 2.33 -1.61
N LYS A 967 -30.90 1.93 -0.79
CA LYS A 967 -30.01 0.80 -1.11
C LYS A 967 -30.79 -0.52 -1.24
N ILE A 968 -31.68 -0.82 -0.31
CA ILE A 968 -32.54 -2.02 -0.35
C ILE A 968 -33.39 -2.04 -1.64
N LEU A 969 -34.02 -0.91 -1.99
CA LEU A 969 -34.80 -0.81 -3.23
C LEU A 969 -33.97 -0.99 -4.49
N THR A 970 -32.76 -0.42 -4.51
CA THR A 970 -31.85 -0.55 -5.65
C THR A 970 -31.43 -2.00 -5.84
N LEU A 971 -31.07 -2.70 -4.75
CA LEU A 971 -30.67 -4.10 -4.78
C LEU A 971 -31.79 -5.05 -5.22
N ASN A 972 -33.04 -4.71 -4.90
CA ASN A 972 -34.22 -5.48 -5.29
C ASN A 972 -34.82 -5.06 -6.65
N ASN A 973 -34.15 -4.20 -7.42
CA ASN A 973 -34.66 -3.63 -8.69
C ASN A 973 -36.04 -2.94 -8.56
N GLN A 974 -36.29 -2.32 -7.41
CA GLN A 974 -37.53 -1.61 -7.06
C GLN A 974 -37.35 -0.07 -7.04
N TYR A 975 -36.20 0.46 -7.49
CA TYR A 975 -35.87 1.90 -7.48
C TYR A 975 -35.94 2.56 -8.87
N ASN A 976 -36.95 2.24 -9.68
CA ASN A 976 -37.02 2.67 -11.08
C ASN A 976 -37.51 4.13 -11.25
N TYR A 977 -38.19 4.70 -10.25
CA TYR A 977 -38.76 6.05 -10.31
C TYR A 977 -38.43 6.85 -9.05
N PRO A 978 -37.26 7.52 -8.99
CA PRO A 978 -36.82 8.28 -7.81
C PRO A 978 -37.79 9.36 -7.32
N VAL A 979 -38.66 9.88 -8.20
CA VAL A 979 -39.71 10.85 -7.83
C VAL A 979 -40.78 10.23 -6.92
N ILE A 980 -41.03 8.92 -7.06
CA ILE A 980 -42.04 8.14 -6.33
C ILE A 980 -41.41 7.41 -5.13
N ASP A 981 -40.18 6.91 -5.27
CA ASP A 981 -39.56 6.04 -4.27
C ASP A 981 -38.33 6.63 -3.57
N GLY A 982 -37.85 7.78 -4.03
CA GLY A 982 -36.66 8.45 -3.51
C GLY A 982 -36.86 9.19 -2.18
N PRO A 983 -35.77 9.77 -1.64
CA PRO A 983 -35.73 10.43 -0.33
C PRO A 983 -36.90 11.38 -0.06
N ASN A 984 -37.15 12.32 -0.98
CA ASN A 984 -38.22 13.31 -0.84
C ASN A 984 -39.62 12.67 -0.83
N ALA A 985 -39.80 11.53 -1.50
CA ALA A 985 -41.08 10.82 -1.51
C ALA A 985 -41.30 10.03 -0.21
N MET A 986 -40.25 9.40 0.34
CA MET A 986 -40.31 8.72 1.64
C MET A 986 -40.72 9.68 2.76
N GLU A 987 -40.18 10.91 2.76
CA GLU A 987 -40.56 11.94 3.73
C GLU A 987 -42.03 12.37 3.57
N ARG A 988 -42.52 12.54 2.32
CA ARG A 988 -43.95 12.83 2.07
C ARG A 988 -44.87 11.71 2.56
N VAL A 989 -44.49 10.45 2.34
CA VAL A 989 -45.27 9.29 2.81
C VAL A 989 -45.27 9.23 4.34
N ALA A 990 -44.12 9.46 4.99
CA ALA A 990 -44.03 9.49 6.44
C ALA A 990 -44.88 10.60 7.09
N ALA A 991 -45.04 11.74 6.40
CA ALA A 991 -45.90 12.84 6.84
C ALA A 991 -47.40 12.59 6.57
N CYS A 992 -47.75 11.58 5.77
CA CYS A 992 -49.14 11.27 5.43
C CYS A 992 -49.82 10.45 6.54
N LYS A 993 -50.85 11.03 7.20
CA LYS A 993 -51.56 10.37 8.30
C LYS A 993 -52.23 9.04 7.91
N ALA A 994 -52.63 8.89 6.65
CA ALA A 994 -53.24 7.68 6.12
C ALA A 994 -52.23 6.56 5.81
N ALA A 995 -50.92 6.87 5.82
CA ALA A 995 -49.88 5.91 5.50
C ALA A 995 -49.34 5.19 6.75
N VAL A 996 -49.06 3.90 6.59
CA VAL A 996 -48.32 3.06 7.53
C VAL A 996 -46.98 2.74 6.89
N PHE A 997 -45.90 3.23 7.49
CA PHE A 997 -44.54 3.03 7.02
C PHE A 997 -43.68 2.44 8.15
N LEU A 998 -43.39 1.14 8.05
CA LEU A 998 -42.63 0.38 9.05
C LEU A 998 -41.31 -0.11 8.49
N VAL A 999 -40.30 -0.18 9.35
CA VAL A 999 -38.93 -0.62 9.07
C VAL A 999 -38.57 -1.76 10.03
N ALA A 1000 -37.97 -2.81 9.49
CA ALA A 1000 -37.37 -3.90 10.24
C ALA A 1000 -35.86 -3.64 10.40
N GLU A 1001 -35.35 -3.76 11.61
CA GLU A 1001 -33.94 -3.58 11.94
C GLU A 1001 -33.37 -4.77 12.72
N ILE A 1002 -32.12 -5.09 12.42
CA ILE A 1002 -31.30 -6.08 13.12
C ILE A 1002 -30.01 -5.38 13.51
N LYS A 1003 -29.62 -5.40 14.80
CA LYS A 1003 -28.45 -4.68 15.34
C LYS A 1003 -28.40 -3.21 14.90
N GLU A 1004 -29.52 -2.51 15.07
CA GLU A 1004 -29.69 -1.08 14.72
C GLU A 1004 -29.54 -0.76 13.22
N GLN A 1005 -29.46 -1.77 12.34
CA GLN A 1005 -29.34 -1.58 10.90
C GLN A 1005 -30.65 -1.96 10.18
N PRO A 1006 -31.25 -1.04 9.39
CA PRO A 1006 -32.43 -1.36 8.58
C PRO A 1006 -32.16 -2.49 7.59
N CYS A 1007 -32.94 -3.56 7.68
CA CYS A 1007 -32.80 -4.76 6.84
C CYS A 1007 -34.04 -5.05 5.97
N GLY A 1008 -35.15 -4.35 6.20
CA GLY A 1008 -36.35 -4.41 5.36
C GLY A 1008 -37.37 -3.34 5.75
N PHE A 1009 -38.37 -3.11 4.91
CA PHE A 1009 -39.44 -2.17 5.19
C PHE A 1009 -40.72 -2.47 4.40
N ILE A 1010 -41.81 -1.87 4.85
CA ILE A 1010 -43.13 -2.00 4.24
C ILE A 1010 -43.86 -0.65 4.24
N ARG A 1011 -44.51 -0.33 3.12
CA ARG A 1011 -45.35 0.86 2.95
C ARG A 1011 -46.76 0.45 2.59
N ALA A 1012 -47.73 1.00 3.30
CA ALA A 1012 -49.13 0.72 3.10
C ALA A 1012 -49.99 1.95 3.41
N VAL A 1013 -51.24 1.99 2.96
CA VAL A 1013 -52.18 3.10 3.18
C VAL A 1013 -53.55 2.55 3.60
N TYR A 1014 -54.23 3.26 4.50
CA TYR A 1014 -55.63 3.05 4.84
C TYR A 1014 -56.40 4.36 4.73
N ASP A 1015 -57.41 4.39 3.86
CA ASP A 1015 -58.21 5.59 3.56
C ASP A 1015 -59.51 5.69 4.38
N GLY A 1016 -59.73 4.77 5.32
CA GLY A 1016 -60.97 4.64 6.09
C GLY A 1016 -61.98 3.65 5.52
N SER A 1017 -61.73 3.12 4.32
CA SER A 1017 -62.54 2.06 3.69
C SER A 1017 -61.70 0.85 3.25
N ARG A 1018 -60.53 1.09 2.65
CA ARG A 1018 -59.66 0.06 2.07
C ARG A 1018 -58.24 0.21 2.57
N ALA A 1019 -57.64 -0.89 3.02
CA ALA A 1019 -56.22 -0.95 3.34
C ALA A 1019 -55.45 -1.61 2.19
N LEU A 1020 -54.34 -1.00 1.77
CA LEU A 1020 -53.53 -1.45 0.66
C LEU A 1020 -52.04 -1.40 1.01
N ILE A 1021 -51.34 -2.53 0.87
CA ILE A 1021 -49.88 -2.60 0.92
C ILE A 1021 -49.34 -2.28 -0.47
N HIS A 1022 -48.60 -1.18 -0.56
CA HIS A 1022 -48.03 -0.70 -1.81
C HIS A 1022 -46.67 -1.34 -2.11
N LEU A 1023 -45.85 -1.52 -1.08
CA LEU A 1023 -44.48 -1.95 -1.25
C LEU A 1023 -43.99 -2.72 -0.03
N LEU A 1024 -43.37 -3.87 -0.28
CA LEU A 1024 -42.61 -4.64 0.70
C LEU A 1024 -41.24 -4.92 0.09
N SER A 1025 -40.18 -4.64 0.84
CA SER A 1025 -38.82 -4.87 0.39
C SER A 1025 -37.95 -5.32 1.56
N VAL A 1026 -37.19 -6.40 1.38
CA VAL A 1026 -36.23 -6.93 2.35
C VAL A 1026 -34.88 -7.05 1.65
N HIS A 1027 -33.81 -6.60 2.29
CA HIS A 1027 -32.46 -6.68 1.76
C HIS A 1027 -32.14 -8.13 1.33
N PRO A 1028 -31.55 -8.38 0.14
CA PRO A 1028 -31.32 -9.74 -0.38
C PRO A 1028 -30.68 -10.69 0.63
N ASP A 1029 -29.63 -10.25 1.31
CA ASP A 1029 -28.92 -11.06 2.32
C ASP A 1029 -29.78 -11.47 3.54
N TYR A 1030 -30.90 -10.78 3.75
CA TYR A 1030 -31.82 -10.97 4.87
C TYR A 1030 -33.15 -11.62 4.45
N GLN A 1031 -33.33 -11.95 3.16
CA GLN A 1031 -34.50 -12.68 2.67
C GLN A 1031 -34.52 -14.13 3.18
N HIS A 1032 -35.69 -14.76 3.14
CA HIS A 1032 -35.94 -16.13 3.64
C HIS A 1032 -35.67 -16.36 5.14
N ARG A 1033 -35.52 -15.28 5.92
CA ARG A 1033 -35.35 -15.32 7.39
C ARG A 1033 -36.63 -14.94 8.17
N GLY A 1034 -37.80 -14.94 7.51
CA GLY A 1034 -39.08 -14.58 8.15
C GLY A 1034 -39.36 -13.07 8.30
N ILE A 1035 -38.42 -12.18 7.96
CA ILE A 1035 -38.56 -10.72 8.11
C ILE A 1035 -39.73 -10.15 7.32
N GLY A 1036 -39.92 -10.59 6.06
CA GLY A 1036 -41.05 -10.15 5.23
C GLY A 1036 -42.40 -10.53 5.84
N THR A 1037 -42.52 -11.74 6.39
CA THR A 1037 -43.69 -12.20 7.13
C THR A 1037 -43.95 -11.34 8.36
N ALA A 1038 -42.90 -11.05 9.13
CA ALA A 1038 -43.02 -10.21 10.32
C ALA A 1038 -43.51 -8.80 10.00
N LEU A 1039 -43.01 -8.18 8.91
CA LEU A 1039 -43.45 -6.87 8.43
C LEU A 1039 -44.92 -6.87 7.98
N VAL A 1040 -45.36 -7.90 7.24
CA VAL A 1040 -46.76 -8.04 6.81
C VAL A 1040 -47.68 -8.20 8.02
N ASN A 1041 -47.32 -9.05 8.99
CA ASN A 1041 -48.10 -9.23 10.20
C ASN A 1041 -48.20 -7.94 11.02
N ALA A 1042 -47.11 -7.17 11.12
CA ALA A 1042 -47.10 -5.89 11.82
C ALA A 1042 -48.04 -4.85 11.16
N VAL A 1043 -48.01 -4.74 9.83
CA VAL A 1043 -48.93 -3.83 9.09
C VAL A 1043 -50.37 -4.28 9.20
N CYS A 1044 -50.66 -5.58 9.09
CA CYS A 1044 -52.02 -6.09 9.23
C CYS A 1044 -52.58 -5.83 10.63
N LYS A 1045 -51.75 -5.97 11.67
CA LYS A 1045 -52.13 -5.63 13.05
C LYS A 1045 -52.43 -4.14 13.21
N GLU A 1046 -51.60 -3.27 12.61
CA GLU A 1046 -51.83 -1.81 12.62
C GLU A 1046 -53.14 -1.44 11.92
N PHE A 1047 -53.43 -2.02 10.76
CA PHE A 1047 -54.70 -1.79 10.05
C PHE A 1047 -55.92 -2.34 10.78
N SER A 1048 -55.78 -3.51 11.44
CA SER A 1048 -56.84 -4.03 12.29
C SER A 1048 -57.16 -3.09 13.45
N HIS A 1049 -56.15 -2.48 14.08
CA HIS A 1049 -56.38 -1.46 15.12
C HIS A 1049 -57.04 -0.19 14.58
N GLN A 1050 -56.80 0.17 13.31
CA GLN A 1050 -57.45 1.29 12.64
C GLN A 1050 -58.87 0.95 12.12
N GLY A 1051 -59.35 -0.28 12.32
CA GLY A 1051 -60.69 -0.72 11.93
C GLY A 1051 -60.83 -1.13 10.46
N ALA A 1052 -59.72 -1.43 9.77
CA ALA A 1052 -59.78 -1.88 8.38
C ALA A 1052 -60.42 -3.28 8.28
N PRO A 1053 -61.47 -3.48 7.45
CA PRO A 1053 -62.15 -4.77 7.34
C PRO A 1053 -61.38 -5.79 6.48
N SER A 1054 -60.46 -5.33 5.63
CA SER A 1054 -59.63 -6.18 4.77
C SER A 1054 -58.35 -5.44 4.34
N VAL A 1055 -57.31 -6.20 3.97
CA VAL A 1055 -56.04 -5.68 3.45
C VAL A 1055 -55.78 -6.29 2.07
N SER A 1056 -55.48 -5.44 1.10
CA SER A 1056 -55.02 -5.82 -0.24
C SER A 1056 -53.53 -5.52 -0.41
N ALA A 1057 -52.87 -6.11 -1.40
CA ALA A 1057 -51.46 -5.83 -1.71
C ALA A 1057 -51.24 -5.74 -3.22
N THR A 1058 -50.39 -4.83 -3.67
CA THR A 1058 -49.86 -4.83 -5.05
C THR A 1058 -48.72 -5.82 -5.16
N VAL A 1059 -48.92 -6.87 -5.97
CA VAL A 1059 -48.00 -8.01 -6.08
C VAL A 1059 -47.41 -8.12 -7.48
N THR A 1060 -46.16 -8.55 -7.57
CA THR A 1060 -45.51 -8.96 -8.82
C THR A 1060 -45.68 -10.47 -9.02
N GLU A 1061 -45.61 -10.97 -10.26
CA GLU A 1061 -45.75 -12.42 -10.54
C GLU A 1061 -44.76 -13.27 -9.72
N GLN A 1062 -43.53 -12.77 -9.54
CA GLN A 1062 -42.49 -13.45 -8.78
C GLN A 1062 -42.77 -13.55 -7.27
N SER A 1063 -43.61 -12.66 -6.71
CA SER A 1063 -43.90 -12.61 -5.28
C SER A 1063 -45.20 -13.32 -4.87
N VAL A 1064 -45.99 -13.84 -5.82
CA VAL A 1064 -47.29 -14.47 -5.56
C VAL A 1064 -47.21 -15.55 -4.49
N GLY A 1065 -46.26 -16.49 -4.61
CA GLY A 1065 -46.13 -17.60 -3.68
C GLY A 1065 -45.79 -17.19 -2.24
N PHE A 1066 -45.18 -16.01 -2.05
CA PHE A 1066 -44.99 -15.43 -0.71
C PHE A 1066 -46.34 -14.95 -0.13
N TRP A 1067 -47.10 -14.17 -0.90
CA TRP A 1067 -48.37 -13.59 -0.44
C TRP A 1067 -49.44 -14.65 -0.16
N GLU A 1068 -49.50 -15.72 -0.96
CA GLU A 1068 -50.40 -16.86 -0.72
C GLU A 1068 -50.08 -17.56 0.61
N LYS A 1069 -48.80 -17.73 0.96
CA LYS A 1069 -48.36 -18.27 2.26
C LYS A 1069 -48.72 -17.38 3.44
N GLN A 1070 -48.93 -16.08 3.22
CA GLN A 1070 -49.40 -15.14 4.25
C GLN A 1070 -50.94 -15.10 4.36
N GLY A 1071 -51.65 -15.92 3.57
CA GLY A 1071 -53.12 -15.99 3.60
C GLY A 1071 -53.83 -15.03 2.63
N PHE A 1072 -53.11 -14.31 1.77
CA PHE A 1072 -53.72 -13.49 0.73
C PHE A 1072 -54.24 -14.36 -0.42
N LYS A 1073 -55.35 -13.97 -1.02
CA LYS A 1073 -55.94 -14.63 -2.19
C LYS A 1073 -56.01 -13.66 -3.35
N ARG A 1074 -55.80 -14.15 -4.58
CA ARG A 1074 -56.01 -13.35 -5.78
C ARG A 1074 -57.47 -12.92 -5.84
N THR A 1075 -57.71 -11.62 -5.85
CA THR A 1075 -59.02 -11.06 -6.18
C THR A 1075 -59.35 -11.37 -7.65
N PRO A 1076 -60.59 -11.79 -7.96
CA PRO A 1076 -61.03 -12.09 -9.32
C PRO A 1076 -60.85 -10.95 -10.31
#